data_AF-A0A661J8V5-F1
#
_entry.id   AF-A0A661J8V5-F1
#
_cell.length_a   1.000
_cell.length_b   1.000
_cell.length_c   1.000
_cell.angle_alpha   90.00
_cell.angle_beta   90.00
_cell.angle_gamma   90.00
#
_symmetry.space_group_name_H-M   'P 1'
#
loop_
_entity.id
_entity.type
_entity.pdbx_description
1 polymer ?
#
loop_
_entity_poly.entity_id
_entity_poly.type
_entity_poly.pdbx_seq_one_letter_code
_entity_poly.pdbx_strand_id
1 'polypeptide(L)'
;MKGAVAWFADNHVAANLLMLFLLLAGAVTGLTTKLEIFPETSLDLISITMEYPGASPAEVEEAIVRRIEEKVAGLAGIKRIDSVAREGFATVTIEVMNDWDLQELLDEVKAEVDRITTFPNEAEEPVVRELTRRRQVLNVTVFGDAPESTIKHLTERIKDDITNLPGITLAELAGLRKGEIHIEVSEESLRRYGLTLGKIAEAVRRASLDLPAGSVKTAGGEILVRTKGRRYFAGDYRDIAVITKTDGSKVTLGQIAKLRDGFEDVDLFTRFQGKPAGLIEVYRVADQNALEVAATVKQYIEETRLSLPEGVDISIYRDRSIILKSRIRLLLKNMALGLILVSILLGMFLNARLAFWVTLGIPISFMAGLMLLPTFGVSINMISLFAFIMVLGIVVDDAIIVGENIFRRQEEGLEPLEGAVQGALEVGRPVVFAVLTTVAAFYPLLLGTGVMGKIMRNIPTVVILVLLGSLVECLLILPAHLVGSKHRTKRSMEEKRTARWLKWFIRRPYAWAVDFCVRWRYATVALGIAILLVTVGIWQAGWIKFTLFPKVESNFLKCRLTMPAGTPVERTAEIASYLEQAGKEALAEADKKRPQDAPPLLKGIITRVGRHGRGHGPMASGPQSGGHLAQITIELLESENRDVTATKLGNLWRQKVGIVPDAEAITYQSVLFSAGNA
;
A
#
# COMPACT_ATOMS: atom_id res chain seq x y z
N MET A 1 43.01 -4.56 9.63
CA MET A 1 42.73 -3.22 10.18
C MET A 1 43.94 -2.29 10.15
N LYS A 2 45.06 -2.56 10.86
CA LYS A 2 46.20 -1.62 10.95
C LYS A 2 46.70 -1.08 9.60
N GLY A 3 46.95 -1.96 8.62
CA GLY A 3 47.46 -1.54 7.30
C GLY A 3 46.49 -0.66 6.51
N ALA A 4 45.19 -0.97 6.53
CA ALA A 4 44.19 -0.21 5.78
C ALA A 4 43.95 1.19 6.38
N VAL A 5 43.76 1.28 7.70
CA VAL A 5 43.54 2.56 8.39
C VAL A 5 44.75 3.47 8.23
N ALA A 6 45.97 2.94 8.39
CA ALA A 6 47.20 3.71 8.21
C ALA A 6 47.37 4.21 6.77
N TRP A 7 47.11 3.35 5.78
CA TRP A 7 47.22 3.72 4.37
C TRP A 7 46.20 4.79 3.97
N PHE A 8 44.93 4.67 4.38
CA PHE A 8 43.90 5.67 4.09
C PHE A 8 44.16 7.01 4.82
N ALA A 9 44.68 6.97 6.05
CA ALA A 9 45.03 8.17 6.79
C ALA A 9 46.15 8.97 6.10
N ASP A 10 47.14 8.28 5.51
CA ASP A 10 48.24 8.89 4.76
C ASP A 10 47.81 9.33 3.35
N ASN A 11 46.91 8.57 2.70
CA ASN A 11 46.44 8.83 1.33
C ASN A 11 45.09 9.55 1.30
N HIS A 12 45.08 10.86 1.58
CA HIS A 12 43.86 11.69 1.54
C HIS A 12 43.10 11.63 0.21
N VAL A 13 43.78 11.44 -0.92
CA VAL A 13 43.15 11.29 -2.23
C VAL A 13 42.28 10.04 -2.29
N ALA A 14 42.76 8.91 -1.75
CA ALA A 14 41.98 7.67 -1.71
C ALA A 14 40.76 7.79 -0.81
N ALA A 15 40.89 8.42 0.36
CA ALA A 15 39.78 8.69 1.26
C ALA A 15 38.71 9.60 0.60
N ASN A 16 39.14 10.64 -0.11
CA ASN A 16 38.25 11.54 -0.86
C ASN A 16 37.55 10.84 -2.03
N LEU A 17 38.25 9.99 -2.77
CA LEU A 17 37.67 9.20 -3.86
C LEU A 17 36.64 8.21 -3.34
N LEU A 18 36.93 7.53 -2.23
CA LEU A 18 35.97 6.62 -1.59
C LEU A 18 34.73 7.38 -1.10
N MET A 19 34.93 8.52 -0.43
CA MET A 19 33.83 9.39 0.00
C MET A 19 32.97 9.84 -1.19
N LEU A 20 33.59 10.36 -2.24
CA LEU A 20 32.88 10.83 -3.43
C LEU A 20 32.17 9.67 -4.13
N PHE A 21 32.79 8.50 -4.21
CA PHE A 21 32.17 7.29 -4.75
C PHE A 21 30.92 6.92 -3.97
N LEU A 22 30.99 6.84 -2.63
CA LEU A 22 29.83 6.52 -1.80
C LEU A 22 28.71 7.55 -1.96
N LEU A 23 29.06 8.85 -1.96
CA LEU A 23 28.09 9.93 -2.15
C LEU A 23 27.42 9.87 -3.54
N LEU A 24 28.19 9.71 -4.61
CA LEU A 24 27.67 9.66 -5.98
C LEU A 24 26.88 8.37 -6.24
N ALA A 25 27.43 7.21 -5.87
CA ALA A 25 26.77 5.93 -6.05
C ALA A 25 25.47 5.87 -5.22
N GLY A 26 25.50 6.33 -3.98
CA GLY A 26 24.31 6.44 -3.13
C GLY A 26 23.29 7.43 -3.68
N ALA A 27 23.71 8.59 -4.21
CA ALA A 27 22.79 9.57 -4.81
C ALA A 27 22.15 9.05 -6.10
N VAL A 28 22.93 8.48 -7.02
CA VAL A 28 22.41 7.88 -8.27
C VAL A 28 21.42 6.76 -7.93
N THR A 29 21.80 5.86 -7.04
CA THR A 29 20.96 4.74 -6.62
C THR A 29 19.70 5.23 -5.89
N GLY A 30 19.83 6.23 -5.02
CA GLY A 30 18.70 6.83 -4.30
C GLY A 30 17.69 7.51 -5.21
N LEU A 31 18.14 8.07 -6.34
CA LEU A 31 17.27 8.67 -7.36
C LEU A 31 16.59 7.64 -8.27
N THR A 32 17.20 6.47 -8.48
CA THR A 32 16.63 5.39 -9.32
C THR A 32 15.83 4.36 -8.51
N THR A 33 15.97 4.33 -7.19
CA THR A 33 15.24 3.40 -6.32
C THR A 33 13.75 3.71 -6.32
N LYS A 34 12.93 2.65 -6.34
CA LYS A 34 11.46 2.74 -6.32
C LYS A 34 10.98 3.50 -5.09
N LEU A 35 10.06 4.44 -5.31
CA LEU A 35 9.37 5.22 -4.28
C LEU A 35 7.97 4.65 -4.03
N GLU A 36 7.73 4.19 -2.80
CA GLU A 36 6.49 3.49 -2.45
C GLU A 36 5.95 3.93 -1.10
N ILE A 37 4.66 3.73 -0.85
CA ILE A 37 4.08 4.00 0.48
C ILE A 37 4.36 2.81 1.43
N PHE A 38 4.17 1.61 0.92
CA PHE A 38 4.45 0.34 1.60
C PHE A 38 5.22 -0.56 0.64
N PRO A 39 6.14 -1.40 1.13
CA PRO A 39 6.90 -2.31 0.28
C PRO A 39 5.99 -3.27 -0.50
N GLU A 40 6.40 -3.60 -1.71
CA GLU A 40 5.86 -4.71 -2.48
C GLU A 40 6.35 -6.03 -1.92
N THR A 41 5.42 -6.77 -1.34
CA THR A 41 5.67 -8.13 -0.86
C THR A 41 4.57 -8.99 -1.43
N SER A 42 4.94 -10.14 -2.01
CA SER A 42 3.98 -11.17 -2.40
C SER A 42 3.15 -11.54 -1.17
N LEU A 43 1.87 -11.82 -1.40
CA LEU A 43 1.01 -12.29 -0.31
C LEU A 43 1.19 -13.78 -0.04
N ASP A 44 1.93 -14.49 -0.91
CA ASP A 44 2.11 -15.94 -0.90
C ASP A 44 0.75 -16.66 -0.89
N LEU A 45 -0.18 -16.13 -1.70
CA LEU A 45 -1.54 -16.61 -1.83
C LEU A 45 -1.83 -16.91 -3.30
N ILE A 46 -2.40 -18.09 -3.56
CA ILE A 46 -2.97 -18.47 -4.85
C ILE A 46 -4.49 -18.36 -4.73
N SER A 47 -5.14 -17.74 -5.71
CA SER A 47 -6.59 -17.63 -5.77
C SER A 47 -7.12 -18.41 -6.96
N ILE A 48 -8.12 -19.25 -6.69
CA ILE A 48 -8.90 -19.96 -7.69
C ILE A 48 -10.32 -19.39 -7.61
N THR A 49 -10.82 -18.86 -8.72
CA THR A 49 -12.18 -18.31 -8.82
C THR A 49 -12.94 -19.00 -9.94
N MET A 50 -14.19 -19.38 -9.69
CA MET A 50 -15.05 -20.04 -10.66
C MET A 50 -16.49 -19.54 -10.52
N GLU A 51 -17.16 -19.30 -11.64
CA GLU A 51 -18.55 -18.82 -11.68
C GLU A 51 -19.48 -20.00 -12.00
N TYR A 52 -20.62 -20.10 -11.29
CA TYR A 52 -21.65 -21.12 -11.55
C TYR A 52 -23.04 -20.48 -11.53
N PRO A 53 -23.40 -19.73 -12.58
CA PRO A 53 -24.60 -18.90 -12.60
C PRO A 53 -25.87 -19.67 -12.25
N GLY A 54 -26.66 -19.13 -11.31
CA GLY A 54 -27.93 -19.72 -10.87
C GLY A 54 -27.81 -20.83 -9.81
N ALA A 55 -26.60 -21.22 -9.40
CA ALA A 55 -26.41 -22.20 -8.34
C ALA A 55 -26.48 -21.56 -6.94
N SER A 56 -27.14 -22.26 -6.02
CA SER A 56 -27.18 -21.89 -4.60
C SER A 56 -25.79 -22.05 -3.94
N PRO A 57 -25.51 -21.35 -2.83
CA PRO A 57 -24.23 -21.49 -2.12
C PRO A 57 -23.88 -22.94 -1.76
N ALA A 58 -24.86 -23.76 -1.40
CA ALA A 58 -24.66 -25.17 -1.06
C ALA A 58 -24.29 -26.03 -2.29
N GLU A 59 -24.89 -25.76 -3.44
CA GLU A 59 -24.53 -26.43 -4.70
C GLU A 59 -23.13 -26.03 -5.16
N VAL A 60 -22.78 -24.74 -5.04
CA VAL A 60 -21.43 -24.25 -5.34
C VAL A 60 -20.38 -24.89 -4.43
N GLU A 61 -20.68 -25.04 -3.14
CA GLU A 61 -19.80 -25.71 -2.19
C GLU A 61 -19.51 -27.17 -2.62
N GLU A 62 -20.58 -27.95 -2.85
CA GLU A 62 -20.47 -29.39 -3.16
C GLU A 62 -19.86 -29.64 -4.54
N ALA A 63 -20.33 -28.91 -5.56
CA ALA A 63 -19.98 -29.17 -6.96
C ALA A 63 -18.63 -28.58 -7.38
N ILE A 64 -18.19 -27.49 -6.73
CA ILE A 64 -16.98 -26.77 -7.13
C ILE A 64 -15.95 -26.76 -6.00
N VAL A 65 -16.29 -26.18 -4.84
CA VAL A 65 -15.31 -25.92 -3.78
C VAL A 65 -14.69 -27.22 -3.28
N ARG A 66 -15.51 -28.21 -2.90
CA ARG A 66 -14.98 -29.49 -2.41
C ARG A 66 -14.14 -30.22 -3.45
N ARG A 67 -14.52 -30.16 -4.73
CA ARG A 67 -13.76 -30.79 -5.82
C ARG A 67 -12.38 -30.19 -5.98
N ILE A 68 -12.27 -28.86 -5.87
CA ILE A 68 -10.99 -28.16 -5.91
C ILE A 68 -10.17 -28.54 -4.67
N GLU A 69 -10.74 -28.39 -3.47
CA GLU A 69 -10.05 -28.65 -2.20
C GLU A 69 -9.48 -30.07 -2.13
N GLU A 70 -10.29 -31.09 -2.47
CA GLU A 70 -9.86 -32.50 -2.45
C GLU A 70 -8.66 -32.77 -3.36
N LYS A 71 -8.58 -32.07 -4.51
CA LYS A 71 -7.47 -32.24 -5.47
C LYS A 71 -6.23 -31.48 -5.08
N VAL A 72 -6.38 -30.26 -4.57
CA VAL A 72 -5.22 -29.43 -4.21
C VAL A 72 -4.65 -29.78 -2.82
N ALA A 73 -5.45 -30.32 -1.90
CA ALA A 73 -5.04 -30.56 -0.51
C ALA A 73 -3.83 -31.51 -0.36
N GLY A 74 -3.58 -32.37 -1.36
CA GLY A 74 -2.44 -33.29 -1.37
C GLY A 74 -1.12 -32.67 -1.86
N LEU A 75 -1.13 -31.44 -2.37
CA LEU A 75 0.08 -30.78 -2.90
C LEU A 75 1.02 -30.36 -1.77
N ALA A 76 2.33 -30.54 -2.00
CA ALA A 76 3.35 -30.07 -1.09
C ALA A 76 3.42 -28.53 -1.11
N GLY A 77 3.83 -27.91 0.00
CA GLY A 77 3.97 -26.45 0.07
C GLY A 77 2.69 -25.67 0.37
N ILE A 78 1.54 -26.33 0.57
CA ILE A 78 0.32 -25.68 1.06
C ILE A 78 0.36 -25.54 2.58
N LYS A 79 0.15 -24.32 3.09
CA LYS A 79 0.04 -24.01 4.52
C LYS A 79 -1.41 -24.01 5.00
N ARG A 80 -2.32 -23.39 4.24
CA ARG A 80 -3.75 -23.32 4.55
C ARG A 80 -4.58 -23.16 3.29
N ILE A 81 -5.78 -23.73 3.26
CA ILE A 81 -6.78 -23.49 2.22
C ILE A 81 -7.99 -22.85 2.90
N ASP A 82 -8.41 -21.70 2.39
CA ASP A 82 -9.60 -20.96 2.83
C ASP A 82 -10.54 -20.81 1.63
N SER A 83 -11.77 -21.32 1.73
CA SER A 83 -12.75 -21.27 0.65
C SER A 83 -14.03 -20.56 1.04
N VAL A 84 -14.67 -19.94 0.05
CA VAL A 84 -15.93 -19.21 0.20
C VAL A 84 -16.83 -19.58 -0.97
N ALA A 85 -17.96 -20.21 -0.68
CA ALA A 85 -19.05 -20.42 -1.63
C ALA A 85 -20.11 -19.31 -1.45
N ARG A 86 -20.56 -18.75 -2.56
CA ARG A 86 -21.64 -17.77 -2.65
C ARG A 86 -22.57 -18.18 -3.76
N GLU A 87 -23.75 -17.58 -3.80
CA GLU A 87 -24.67 -17.74 -4.92
C GLU A 87 -23.96 -17.38 -6.21
N GLY A 88 -23.94 -18.31 -7.16
CA GLY A 88 -23.30 -18.14 -8.46
C GLY A 88 -21.77 -18.10 -8.49
N PHE A 89 -21.06 -18.21 -7.35
CA PHE A 89 -19.63 -17.87 -7.30
C PHE A 89 -18.83 -18.62 -6.22
N ALA A 90 -17.70 -19.22 -6.62
CA ALA A 90 -16.74 -19.87 -5.73
C ALA A 90 -15.40 -19.10 -5.68
N THR A 91 -14.78 -19.06 -4.50
CA THR A 91 -13.39 -18.63 -4.34
C THR A 91 -12.66 -19.57 -3.40
N VAL A 92 -11.57 -20.17 -3.86
CA VAL A 92 -10.63 -20.96 -3.05
C VAL A 92 -9.32 -20.19 -2.98
N THR A 93 -8.82 -19.95 -1.78
CA THR A 93 -7.57 -19.24 -1.52
C THR A 93 -6.60 -20.18 -0.83
N ILE A 94 -5.42 -20.37 -1.42
CA ILE A 94 -4.36 -21.25 -0.91
C ILE A 94 -3.22 -20.38 -0.40
N GLU A 95 -2.91 -20.48 0.90
CA GLU A 95 -1.74 -19.89 1.52
C GLU A 95 -0.55 -20.84 1.35
N VAL A 96 0.53 -20.31 0.78
CA VAL A 96 1.76 -21.04 0.51
C VAL A 96 2.65 -21.06 1.75
N MET A 97 3.34 -22.16 1.97
CA MET A 97 4.30 -22.33 3.05
C MET A 97 5.50 -21.39 2.86
N ASN A 98 6.11 -20.95 3.96
CA ASN A 98 7.31 -20.12 3.87
C ASN A 98 8.41 -20.89 3.13
N ASP A 99 9.21 -20.18 2.33
CA ASP A 99 10.34 -20.69 1.55
C ASP A 99 10.00 -21.71 0.44
N TRP A 100 8.71 -21.87 0.12
CA TRP A 100 8.26 -22.61 -1.06
C TRP A 100 8.19 -21.69 -2.29
N ASP A 101 8.48 -22.23 -3.48
CA ASP A 101 8.34 -21.48 -4.72
C ASP A 101 6.85 -21.33 -5.07
N LEU A 102 6.37 -20.09 -5.02
CA LEU A 102 4.97 -19.76 -5.30
C LEU A 102 4.57 -20.08 -6.74
N GLN A 103 5.50 -19.94 -7.68
CA GLN A 103 5.24 -20.14 -9.09
C GLN A 103 5.19 -21.64 -9.43
N GLU A 104 6.09 -22.43 -8.84
CA GLU A 104 6.03 -23.90 -8.90
C GLU A 104 4.70 -24.43 -8.35
N LEU A 105 4.30 -24.00 -7.14
CA LEU A 105 3.03 -24.41 -6.56
C LEU A 105 1.82 -23.89 -7.35
N LEU A 106 1.89 -22.68 -7.93
CA LEU A 106 0.84 -22.16 -8.78
C LEU A 106 0.62 -23.03 -10.01
N ASP A 107 1.70 -23.50 -10.63
CA ASP A 107 1.64 -24.35 -11.81
C ASP A 107 1.15 -25.77 -11.46
N GLU A 108 1.54 -26.30 -10.30
CA GLU A 108 0.98 -27.56 -9.76
C GLU A 108 -0.52 -27.44 -9.46
N VAL A 109 -0.94 -26.37 -8.78
CA VAL A 109 -2.35 -26.11 -8.47
C VAL A 109 -3.16 -25.99 -9.75
N LYS A 110 -2.67 -25.27 -10.77
CA LYS A 110 -3.31 -25.20 -12.08
C LYS A 110 -3.48 -26.58 -12.69
N ALA A 111 -2.41 -27.38 -12.72
CA ALA A 111 -2.45 -28.72 -13.29
C ALA A 111 -3.45 -29.64 -12.58
N GLU A 112 -3.58 -29.57 -11.26
CA GLU A 112 -4.57 -30.38 -10.51
C GLU A 112 -6.00 -29.88 -10.72
N VAL A 113 -6.22 -28.57 -10.80
CA VAL A 113 -7.54 -27.99 -11.07
C VAL A 113 -8.00 -28.32 -12.49
N ASP A 114 -7.12 -28.20 -13.48
CA ASP A 114 -7.42 -28.50 -14.89
C ASP A 114 -7.72 -29.99 -15.13
N ARG A 115 -7.26 -30.88 -14.25
CA ARG A 115 -7.58 -32.32 -14.31
C ARG A 115 -8.99 -32.67 -13.82
N ILE A 116 -9.70 -31.73 -13.19
CA ILE A 116 -11.06 -31.97 -12.70
C ILE A 116 -12.03 -31.97 -13.88
N THR A 117 -12.51 -33.15 -14.26
CA THR A 117 -13.50 -33.33 -15.33
C THR A 117 -14.94 -33.38 -14.83
N THR A 118 -15.14 -33.30 -13.52
CA THR A 118 -16.46 -33.46 -12.87
C THR A 118 -17.14 -32.15 -12.54
N PHE A 119 -16.63 -31.01 -13.06
CA PHE A 119 -17.32 -29.74 -12.90
C PHE A 119 -18.65 -29.73 -13.66
N PRO A 120 -19.68 -29.01 -13.18
CA PRO A 120 -20.93 -28.82 -13.90
C PRO A 120 -20.68 -28.18 -15.28
N ASN A 121 -21.44 -28.58 -16.29
CA ASN A 121 -21.29 -28.06 -17.66
C ASN A 121 -21.68 -26.57 -17.77
N GLU A 122 -22.53 -26.10 -16.86
CA GLU A 122 -22.99 -24.71 -16.80
C GLU A 122 -22.02 -23.80 -16.01
N ALA A 123 -20.99 -24.35 -15.38
CA ALA A 123 -19.99 -23.58 -14.68
C ALA A 123 -18.90 -23.06 -15.65
N GLU A 124 -18.45 -21.84 -15.44
CA GLU A 124 -17.37 -21.22 -16.22
C GLU A 124 -16.01 -21.84 -15.86
N GLU A 125 -15.02 -21.72 -16.74
CA GLU A 125 -13.68 -22.28 -16.49
C GLU A 125 -13.01 -21.68 -15.23
N PRO A 126 -12.28 -22.49 -14.45
CA PRO A 126 -11.61 -22.02 -13.24
C PRO A 126 -10.46 -21.07 -13.59
N VAL A 127 -10.44 -19.90 -12.97
CA VAL A 127 -9.35 -18.93 -13.12
C VAL A 127 -8.40 -19.04 -11.94
N VAL A 128 -7.24 -19.65 -12.16
CA VAL A 128 -6.17 -19.83 -11.16
C VAL A 128 -5.06 -18.79 -11.36
N ARG A 129 -4.76 -18.01 -10.31
CA ARG A 129 -3.76 -16.93 -10.37
C ARG A 129 -3.10 -16.67 -9.02
N GLU A 130 -1.89 -16.13 -9.06
CA GLU A 130 -1.27 -15.52 -7.88
C GLU A 130 -2.08 -14.30 -7.43
N LEU A 131 -2.36 -14.21 -6.13
CA LEU A 131 -2.97 -13.05 -5.52
C LEU A 131 -1.90 -11.99 -5.22
N THR A 132 -1.65 -11.12 -6.21
CA THR A 132 -0.76 -9.98 -6.05
C THR A 132 -1.49 -8.78 -5.43
N ARG A 133 -0.79 -8.03 -4.57
CA ARG A 133 -1.34 -6.80 -3.99
C ARG A 133 -1.15 -5.62 -4.92
N ARG A 134 -2.06 -5.44 -5.89
CA ARG A 134 -2.08 -4.28 -6.77
C ARG A 134 -2.19 -2.99 -5.96
N ARG A 135 -1.28 -2.04 -6.17
CA ARG A 135 -1.24 -0.78 -5.45
C ARG A 135 -1.88 0.32 -6.29
N GLN A 136 -3.14 0.61 -5.95
CA GLN A 136 -3.87 1.74 -6.49
C GLN A 136 -3.11 3.05 -6.17
N VAL A 137 -2.88 3.89 -7.19
CA VAL A 137 -2.22 5.20 -7.08
C VAL A 137 -3.26 6.28 -6.77
N LEU A 138 -4.30 6.37 -7.61
CA LEU A 138 -5.40 7.32 -7.46
C LEU A 138 -6.68 6.76 -8.12
N ASN A 139 -7.84 7.33 -7.78
CA ASN A 139 -9.08 7.09 -8.52
C ASN A 139 -9.45 8.33 -9.32
N VAL A 140 -9.81 8.13 -10.58
CA VAL A 140 -10.45 9.15 -11.40
C VAL A 140 -11.95 8.89 -11.33
N THR A 141 -12.73 9.92 -11.06
CA THR A 141 -14.18 9.83 -10.90
C THR A 141 -14.83 10.71 -11.96
N VAL A 142 -15.65 10.09 -12.82
CA VAL A 142 -16.45 10.77 -13.84
C VAL A 142 -17.88 10.80 -13.30
N PHE A 143 -18.44 11.99 -13.12
CA PHE A 143 -19.73 12.15 -12.45
C PHE A 143 -20.53 13.31 -13.03
N GLY A 144 -21.86 13.23 -12.96
CA GLY A 144 -22.70 14.26 -13.58
C GLY A 144 -24.18 13.91 -13.56
N ASP A 145 -25.02 14.89 -13.90
CA ASP A 145 -26.47 14.73 -14.03
C ASP A 145 -26.80 14.17 -15.42
N ALA A 146 -26.28 12.98 -15.71
CA ALA A 146 -26.47 12.29 -16.98
C ALA A 146 -26.92 10.83 -16.75
N PRO A 147 -27.58 10.19 -17.74
CA PRO A 147 -27.92 8.78 -17.67
C PRO A 147 -26.69 7.90 -17.39
N GLU A 148 -26.89 6.80 -16.66
CA GLU A 148 -25.82 5.85 -16.32
C GLU A 148 -25.07 5.34 -17.57
N SER A 149 -25.79 5.15 -18.68
CA SER A 149 -25.19 4.77 -19.98
C SER A 149 -24.19 5.80 -20.49
N THR A 150 -24.51 7.09 -20.37
CA THR A 150 -23.63 8.19 -20.76
C THR A 150 -22.41 8.26 -19.85
N ILE A 151 -22.62 8.18 -18.52
CA ILE A 151 -21.52 8.16 -17.55
C ILE A 151 -20.60 6.98 -17.80
N LYS A 152 -21.16 5.78 -18.02
CA LYS A 152 -20.38 4.57 -18.31
C LYS A 152 -19.56 4.73 -19.58
N HIS A 153 -20.18 5.12 -20.70
CA HIS A 153 -19.48 5.27 -21.97
C HIS A 153 -18.34 6.30 -21.89
N LEU A 154 -18.57 7.43 -21.21
CA LEU A 154 -17.52 8.42 -20.96
C LEU A 154 -16.42 7.86 -20.06
N THR A 155 -16.77 7.13 -19.00
CA THR A 155 -15.81 6.50 -18.09
C THR A 155 -14.97 5.44 -18.80
N GLU A 156 -15.57 4.61 -19.67
CA GLU A 156 -14.89 3.63 -20.52
C GLU A 156 -13.90 4.31 -21.46
N ARG A 157 -14.33 5.35 -22.19
CA ARG A 157 -13.46 6.13 -23.08
C ARG A 157 -12.28 6.72 -22.33
N ILE A 158 -12.53 7.37 -21.20
CA ILE A 158 -11.50 8.00 -20.36
C ILE A 158 -10.55 6.94 -19.79
N LYS A 159 -11.06 5.76 -19.41
CA LYS A 159 -10.22 4.65 -18.93
C LYS A 159 -9.32 4.12 -20.05
N ASP A 160 -9.81 4.01 -21.27
CA ASP A 160 -9.02 3.59 -22.43
C ASP A 160 -7.95 4.64 -22.78
N ASP A 161 -8.32 5.92 -22.78
CA ASP A 161 -7.37 7.03 -22.95
C ASP A 161 -6.26 6.99 -21.89
N ILE A 162 -6.62 6.84 -20.60
CA ILE A 162 -5.67 6.72 -19.48
C ILE A 162 -4.75 5.52 -19.67
N THR A 163 -5.26 4.38 -20.16
CA THR A 163 -4.46 3.17 -20.39
C THR A 163 -3.47 3.35 -21.54
N ASN A 164 -3.77 4.24 -22.50
CA ASN A 164 -2.88 4.56 -23.61
C ASN A 164 -1.82 5.60 -23.27
N LEU A 165 -1.86 6.22 -22.09
CA LEU A 165 -0.86 7.20 -21.66
C LEU A 165 0.50 6.52 -21.36
N PRO A 166 1.62 7.19 -21.67
CA PRO A 166 2.94 6.65 -21.37
C PRO A 166 3.13 6.49 -19.86
N GLY A 167 3.62 5.31 -19.45
CA GLY A 167 3.88 5.00 -18.04
C GLY A 167 2.66 4.51 -17.25
N ILE A 168 1.51 4.28 -17.90
CA ILE A 168 0.33 3.69 -17.28
C ILE A 168 0.06 2.33 -17.92
N THR A 169 0.02 1.27 -17.11
CA THR A 169 -0.18 -0.10 -17.62
C THR A 169 -1.53 -0.69 -17.24
N LEU A 170 -2.12 -0.24 -16.14
CA LEU A 170 -3.36 -0.82 -15.62
C LEU A 170 -4.29 0.26 -15.07
N ALA A 171 -5.46 0.36 -15.70
CA ALA A 171 -6.61 1.11 -15.20
C ALA A 171 -7.86 0.22 -15.31
N GLU A 172 -8.64 0.14 -14.23
CA GLU A 172 -9.83 -0.70 -14.17
C GLU A 172 -11.06 0.14 -13.83
N LEU A 173 -12.22 -0.23 -14.39
CA LEU A 173 -13.50 0.40 -14.07
C LEU A 173 -14.03 -0.14 -12.75
N ALA A 174 -14.62 0.73 -11.95
CA ALA A 174 -15.27 0.38 -10.69
C ALA A 174 -16.54 1.20 -10.46
N GLY A 175 -17.49 0.61 -9.73
CA GLY A 175 -18.73 1.29 -9.35
C GLY A 175 -19.77 1.44 -10.45
N LEU A 176 -19.56 0.79 -11.61
CA LEU A 176 -20.50 0.74 -12.73
C LEU A 176 -20.97 -0.69 -12.94
N ARG A 177 -22.22 -0.84 -13.41
CA ARG A 177 -22.78 -2.14 -13.80
C ARG A 177 -22.27 -2.57 -15.18
N LYS A 178 -22.02 -3.87 -15.35
CA LYS A 178 -21.72 -4.46 -16.67
C LYS A 178 -22.90 -4.25 -17.62
N GLY A 179 -22.58 -4.17 -18.92
CA GLY A 179 -23.60 -3.94 -19.96
C GLY A 179 -24.08 -5.28 -20.45
N GLU A 180 -25.40 -5.43 -20.57
CA GLU A 180 -26.02 -6.69 -21.00
C GLU A 180 -27.12 -6.42 -22.03
N ILE A 181 -27.36 -7.39 -22.90
CA ILE A 181 -28.47 -7.36 -23.84
C ILE A 181 -29.61 -8.16 -23.25
N HIS A 182 -30.71 -7.50 -22.91
CA HIS A 182 -31.87 -8.15 -22.32
C HIS A 182 -32.80 -8.60 -23.45
N ILE A 183 -33.11 -9.90 -23.45
CA ILE A 183 -34.07 -10.53 -24.36
C ILE A 183 -35.28 -10.93 -23.54
N GLU A 184 -36.28 -10.05 -23.47
CA GLU A 184 -37.45 -10.24 -22.61
C GLU A 184 -38.58 -10.86 -23.40
N VAL A 185 -38.88 -12.13 -23.09
CA VAL A 185 -39.95 -12.87 -23.75
C VAL A 185 -41.15 -12.96 -22.82
N SER A 186 -42.31 -12.50 -23.25
CA SER A 186 -43.53 -12.65 -22.46
C SER A 186 -44.02 -14.10 -22.43
N GLU A 187 -44.63 -14.51 -21.32
CA GLU A 187 -45.24 -15.83 -21.20
C GLU A 187 -46.33 -16.04 -22.26
N GLU A 188 -47.08 -14.99 -22.59
CA GLU A 188 -48.09 -15.03 -23.64
C GLU A 188 -47.50 -15.39 -25.00
N SER A 189 -46.37 -14.78 -25.39
CA SER A 189 -45.68 -15.08 -26.64
C SER A 189 -45.15 -16.52 -26.65
N LEU A 190 -44.58 -16.99 -25.52
CA LEU A 190 -44.11 -18.37 -25.39
C LEU A 190 -45.25 -19.38 -25.61
N ARG A 191 -46.40 -19.17 -24.95
CA ARG A 191 -47.57 -20.04 -25.07
C ARG A 191 -48.18 -19.99 -26.47
N ARG A 192 -48.34 -18.79 -27.05
CA ARG A 192 -48.92 -18.57 -28.38
C ARG A 192 -48.17 -19.32 -29.48
N TYR A 193 -46.84 -19.34 -29.39
CA TYR A 193 -45.99 -19.99 -30.39
C TYR A 193 -45.49 -21.38 -29.96
N GLY A 194 -45.91 -21.90 -28.80
CA GLY A 194 -45.45 -23.19 -28.27
C GLY A 194 -43.94 -23.25 -28.05
N LEU A 195 -43.33 -22.11 -27.69
CA LEU A 195 -41.89 -21.96 -27.49
C LEU A 195 -41.53 -22.09 -26.00
N THR A 196 -40.32 -22.61 -25.77
CA THR A 196 -39.66 -22.61 -24.46
C THR A 196 -38.49 -21.63 -24.48
N LEU A 197 -38.10 -21.08 -23.33
CA LEU A 197 -36.91 -20.23 -23.24
C LEU A 197 -35.63 -20.92 -23.78
N GLY A 198 -35.48 -22.24 -23.54
CA GLY A 198 -34.34 -23.00 -24.07
C GLY A 198 -34.23 -22.97 -25.61
N LYS A 199 -35.34 -23.14 -26.33
CA LYS A 199 -35.38 -23.03 -27.81
C LYS A 199 -34.99 -21.64 -28.30
N ILE A 200 -35.40 -20.58 -27.59
CA ILE A 200 -35.03 -19.20 -27.94
C ILE A 200 -33.54 -18.99 -27.69
N ALA A 201 -33.02 -19.44 -26.54
CA ALA A 201 -31.61 -19.39 -26.22
C ALA A 201 -30.75 -20.12 -27.25
N GLU A 202 -31.19 -21.29 -27.74
CA GLU A 202 -30.50 -22.03 -28.80
C GLU A 202 -30.52 -21.30 -30.16
N ALA A 203 -31.65 -20.67 -30.51
CA ALA A 203 -31.75 -19.86 -31.72
C ALA A 203 -30.79 -18.66 -31.67
N VAL A 204 -30.73 -17.96 -30.54
CA VAL A 204 -29.77 -16.86 -30.32
C VAL A 204 -28.34 -17.37 -30.36
N ARG A 205 -28.02 -18.46 -29.65
CA ARG A 205 -26.67 -19.03 -29.61
C ARG A 205 -26.16 -19.39 -31.01
N ARG A 206 -26.99 -20.05 -31.83
CA ARG A 206 -26.62 -20.39 -33.22
C ARG A 206 -26.42 -19.16 -34.11
N ALA A 207 -27.23 -18.12 -33.91
CA ALA A 207 -27.15 -16.89 -34.71
C ALA A 207 -25.97 -15.99 -34.33
N SER A 208 -25.40 -16.17 -33.13
CA SER A 208 -24.31 -15.34 -32.58
C SER A 208 -22.90 -15.91 -32.75
N LEU A 209 -22.73 -17.00 -33.51
CA LEU A 209 -21.43 -17.65 -33.70
C LEU A 209 -20.62 -16.97 -34.81
N ASP A 210 -19.38 -16.61 -34.50
CA ASP A 210 -18.36 -16.25 -35.48
C ASP A 210 -17.58 -17.51 -35.87
N LEU A 211 -17.92 -18.12 -37.01
CA LEU A 211 -17.26 -19.34 -37.49
C LEU A 211 -16.28 -19.01 -38.63
N PRO A 212 -15.01 -19.45 -38.55
CA PRO A 212 -14.12 -19.42 -39.71
C PRO A 212 -14.63 -20.42 -40.76
N ALA A 213 -14.77 -19.97 -42.00
CA ALA A 213 -15.27 -20.80 -43.11
C ALA A 213 -14.14 -21.29 -44.04
N GLY A 214 -12.88 -21.10 -43.62
CA GLY A 214 -11.69 -21.50 -44.36
C GLY A 214 -11.19 -20.43 -45.34
N SER A 215 -10.47 -20.86 -46.36
CA SER A 215 -9.91 -19.98 -47.38
C SER A 215 -10.20 -20.51 -48.78
N VAL A 216 -10.36 -19.58 -49.72
CA VAL A 216 -10.54 -19.87 -51.14
C VAL A 216 -9.27 -19.45 -51.86
N LYS A 217 -8.57 -20.41 -52.46
CA LYS A 217 -7.40 -20.12 -53.29
C LYS A 217 -7.86 -19.62 -54.65
N THR A 218 -7.43 -18.42 -55.00
CA THR A 218 -7.70 -17.77 -56.30
C THR A 218 -6.39 -17.53 -57.04
N ALA A 219 -6.46 -17.19 -58.34
CA ALA A 219 -5.27 -16.88 -59.14
C ALA A 219 -4.47 -15.67 -58.62
N GLY A 220 -5.12 -14.76 -57.87
CA GLY A 220 -4.50 -13.58 -57.26
C GLY A 220 -4.07 -13.77 -55.79
N GLY A 221 -4.25 -14.97 -55.22
CA GLY A 221 -3.91 -15.27 -53.83
C GLY A 221 -5.03 -15.96 -53.07
N GLU A 222 -4.84 -16.13 -51.76
CA GLU A 222 -5.74 -16.83 -50.86
C GLU A 222 -6.67 -15.85 -50.14
N ILE A 223 -7.98 -16.03 -50.31
CA ILE A 223 -9.01 -15.19 -49.68
C ILE A 223 -9.58 -15.93 -48.47
N LEU A 224 -9.46 -15.35 -47.28
CA LEU A 224 -10.01 -15.93 -46.06
C LEU A 224 -11.52 -15.62 -45.95
N VAL A 225 -12.33 -16.66 -45.82
CA VAL A 225 -13.79 -16.57 -45.65
C VAL A 225 -14.12 -16.83 -44.19
N ARG A 226 -14.90 -15.94 -43.59
CA ARG A 226 -15.40 -16.08 -42.21
C ARG A 226 -16.82 -15.57 -42.11
N THR A 227 -17.60 -16.19 -41.24
CA THR A 227 -18.91 -15.69 -40.84
C THR A 227 -18.75 -14.76 -39.64
N LYS A 228 -19.48 -13.65 -39.64
CA LYS A 228 -19.57 -12.72 -38.52
C LYS A 228 -21.01 -12.76 -38.00
N GLY A 229 -21.29 -13.66 -37.06
CA GLY A 229 -22.60 -13.83 -36.44
C GLY A 229 -22.77 -13.02 -35.16
N ARG A 230 -21.69 -12.68 -34.45
CA ARG A 230 -21.74 -11.93 -33.19
C ARG A 230 -22.28 -10.51 -33.43
N ARG A 231 -23.32 -10.14 -32.68
CA ARG A 231 -23.98 -8.83 -32.75
C ARG A 231 -23.73 -8.03 -31.46
N TYR A 232 -23.63 -6.71 -31.57
CA TYR A 232 -23.17 -5.84 -30.48
C TYR A 232 -24.28 -5.05 -29.80
N PHE A 233 -25.38 -4.77 -30.52
CA PHE A 233 -26.51 -4.01 -29.97
C PHE A 233 -27.77 -4.88 -29.93
N ALA A 234 -28.64 -4.64 -28.95
CA ALA A 234 -29.90 -5.38 -28.81
C ALA A 234 -30.77 -5.31 -30.08
N GLY A 235 -30.77 -4.16 -30.76
CA GLY A 235 -31.50 -3.96 -32.01
C GLY A 235 -31.06 -4.92 -33.12
N ASP A 236 -29.78 -5.29 -33.14
CA ASP A 236 -29.24 -6.19 -34.16
C ASP A 236 -29.86 -7.58 -34.04
N TYR A 237 -30.26 -8.03 -32.85
CA TYR A 237 -30.82 -9.37 -32.62
C TYR A 237 -32.26 -9.55 -33.15
N ARG A 238 -32.93 -8.48 -33.61
CA ARG A 238 -34.34 -8.50 -34.03
C ARG A 238 -34.65 -9.50 -35.13
N ASP A 239 -33.73 -9.67 -36.08
CA ASP A 239 -33.94 -10.45 -37.30
C ASP A 239 -33.64 -11.95 -37.15
N ILE A 240 -33.27 -12.40 -35.94
CA ILE A 240 -33.00 -13.82 -35.67
C ILE A 240 -34.30 -14.61 -35.85
N ALA A 241 -34.33 -15.52 -36.82
CA ALA A 241 -35.47 -16.41 -37.02
C ALA A 241 -35.49 -17.48 -35.93
N VAL A 242 -36.55 -17.48 -35.12
CA VAL A 242 -36.76 -18.45 -34.03
C VAL A 242 -37.62 -19.62 -34.50
N ILE A 243 -38.61 -19.34 -35.34
CA ILE A 243 -39.43 -20.36 -36.02
C ILE A 243 -39.25 -20.17 -37.51
N THR A 244 -38.99 -21.27 -38.22
CA THR A 244 -39.06 -21.32 -39.68
C THR A 244 -40.00 -22.47 -40.05
N LYS A 245 -41.13 -22.16 -40.69
CA LYS A 245 -42.10 -23.15 -41.15
C LYS A 245 -41.75 -23.65 -42.55
N THR A 246 -42.31 -24.79 -42.94
CA THR A 246 -42.09 -25.42 -44.25
C THR A 246 -42.64 -24.61 -45.42
N ASP A 247 -43.58 -23.69 -45.17
CA ASP A 247 -44.12 -22.72 -46.13
C ASP A 247 -43.22 -21.49 -46.33
N GLY A 248 -42.06 -21.44 -45.67
CA GLY A 248 -41.11 -20.32 -45.73
C GLY A 248 -41.46 -19.15 -44.80
N SER A 249 -42.60 -19.20 -44.09
CA SER A 249 -42.93 -18.19 -43.08
C SER A 249 -42.00 -18.33 -41.86
N LYS A 250 -41.58 -17.19 -41.32
CA LYS A 250 -40.61 -17.12 -40.23
C LYS A 250 -41.06 -16.14 -39.17
N VAL A 251 -40.91 -16.55 -37.92
CA VAL A 251 -41.16 -15.72 -36.74
C VAL A 251 -39.81 -15.28 -36.19
N THR A 252 -39.58 -13.98 -36.14
CA THR A 252 -38.31 -13.42 -35.70
C THR A 252 -38.32 -13.08 -34.22
N LEU A 253 -37.12 -12.96 -33.63
CA LEU A 253 -36.96 -12.62 -32.23
C LEU A 253 -37.61 -11.28 -31.88
N GLY A 254 -37.50 -10.29 -32.77
CA GLY A 254 -38.15 -8.99 -32.59
C GLY A 254 -39.67 -9.01 -32.56
N GLN A 255 -40.31 -10.09 -33.06
CA GLN A 255 -41.77 -10.26 -33.01
C GLN A 255 -42.25 -10.92 -31.71
N ILE A 256 -41.37 -11.63 -31.00
CA ILE A 256 -41.72 -12.42 -29.81
C ILE A 256 -41.11 -11.87 -28.51
N ALA A 257 -40.05 -11.09 -28.60
CA ALA A 257 -39.28 -10.58 -27.47
C ALA A 257 -39.05 -9.07 -27.57
N LYS A 258 -39.01 -8.41 -26.40
CA LYS A 258 -38.54 -7.04 -26.27
C LYS A 258 -37.02 -7.06 -26.07
N LEU A 259 -36.31 -6.44 -27.01
CA LEU A 259 -34.86 -6.37 -27.02
C LEU A 259 -34.42 -4.98 -26.53
N ARG A 260 -33.66 -4.93 -25.44
CA ARG A 260 -33.10 -3.68 -24.90
C ARG A 260 -31.64 -3.84 -24.52
N ASP A 261 -30.86 -2.80 -24.82
CA ASP A 261 -29.54 -2.64 -24.23
C ASP A 261 -29.73 -2.19 -22.77
N GLY A 262 -29.20 -2.98 -21.86
CA GLY A 262 -29.38 -2.82 -20.43
C GLY A 262 -28.08 -3.00 -19.67
N PHE A 263 -28.23 -3.24 -18.38
CA PHE A 263 -27.14 -3.50 -17.46
C PHE A 263 -27.48 -4.76 -16.69
N GLU A 264 -26.45 -5.45 -16.20
CA GLU A 264 -26.63 -6.56 -15.26
C GLU A 264 -27.67 -6.21 -14.17
N ASP A 265 -28.56 -7.15 -13.89
CA ASP A 265 -29.66 -6.97 -12.94
C ASP A 265 -29.15 -7.11 -11.50
N VAL A 266 -28.35 -6.13 -11.11
CA VAL A 266 -27.76 -6.02 -9.77
C VAL A 266 -28.05 -4.63 -9.19
N ASP A 267 -28.26 -4.61 -7.89
CA ASP A 267 -28.61 -3.44 -7.08
C ASP A 267 -27.41 -2.50 -6.81
N LEU A 268 -26.56 -2.24 -7.80
CA LEU A 268 -25.33 -1.45 -7.64
C LEU A 268 -25.52 0.00 -8.11
N PHE A 269 -25.39 0.95 -7.18
CA PHE A 269 -25.41 2.38 -7.50
C PHE A 269 -24.18 3.07 -6.91
N THR A 270 -23.50 3.87 -7.72
CA THR A 270 -22.39 4.71 -7.24
C THR A 270 -22.71 6.18 -7.50
N ARG A 271 -22.57 7.00 -6.44
CA ARG A 271 -22.71 8.44 -6.50
C ARG A 271 -21.47 9.12 -5.97
N PHE A 272 -21.06 10.21 -6.62
CA PHE A 272 -20.02 11.11 -6.16
C PHE A 272 -20.63 12.50 -5.97
N GLN A 273 -20.46 13.07 -4.76
CA GLN A 273 -21.08 14.34 -4.36
C GLN A 273 -22.60 14.39 -4.60
N GLY A 274 -23.29 13.25 -4.49
CA GLY A 274 -24.73 13.12 -4.73
C GLY A 274 -25.14 12.86 -6.20
N LYS A 275 -24.22 12.94 -7.17
CA LYS A 275 -24.50 12.69 -8.59
C LYS A 275 -24.07 11.29 -9.04
N PRO A 276 -24.72 10.65 -10.03
CA PRO A 276 -24.26 9.39 -10.62
C PRO A 276 -22.78 9.46 -11.03
N ALA A 277 -22.01 8.40 -10.72
CA ALA A 277 -20.57 8.40 -10.93
C ALA A 277 -19.99 7.04 -11.32
N GLY A 278 -19.05 7.07 -12.27
CA GLY A 278 -18.15 5.96 -12.60
C GLY A 278 -16.75 6.22 -12.05
N LEU A 279 -16.05 5.16 -11.63
CA LEU A 279 -14.67 5.25 -11.15
C LEU A 279 -13.73 4.51 -12.06
N ILE A 280 -12.53 5.07 -12.19
CA ILE A 280 -11.38 4.48 -12.86
C ILE A 280 -10.29 4.36 -11.80
N GLU A 281 -9.97 3.14 -11.42
CA GLU A 281 -8.93 2.86 -10.45
C GLU A 281 -7.61 2.69 -11.21
N VAL A 282 -6.68 3.63 -11.00
CA VAL A 282 -5.37 3.61 -11.66
C VAL A 282 -4.37 2.92 -10.76
N TYR A 283 -3.68 1.92 -11.30
CA TYR A 283 -2.70 1.11 -10.60
C TYR A 283 -1.31 1.36 -11.15
N ARG A 284 -0.30 1.22 -10.28
CA ARG A 284 1.08 1.04 -10.74
C ARG A 284 1.36 -0.45 -10.91
N VAL A 285 2.14 -0.79 -11.93
CA VAL A 285 2.59 -2.15 -12.23
C VAL A 285 4.10 -2.21 -12.08
N ALA A 286 4.58 -3.20 -11.32
CA ALA A 286 5.99 -3.44 -11.06
C ALA A 286 6.74 -2.15 -10.63
N ASP A 287 7.68 -1.70 -11.45
CA ASP A 287 8.72 -0.74 -11.08
C ASP A 287 8.30 0.72 -11.34
N GLN A 288 7.04 0.94 -11.73
CA GLN A 288 6.50 2.26 -12.01
C GLN A 288 6.48 3.14 -10.76
N ASN A 289 6.96 4.38 -10.90
CA ASN A 289 6.94 5.39 -9.86
C ASN A 289 5.51 5.94 -9.67
N ALA A 290 4.96 5.78 -8.46
CA ALA A 290 3.61 6.23 -8.14
C ALA A 290 3.41 7.75 -8.30
N LEU A 291 4.46 8.56 -8.10
CA LEU A 291 4.39 10.02 -8.26
C LEU A 291 4.32 10.42 -9.74
N GLU A 292 5.03 9.71 -10.62
CA GLU A 292 5.01 9.95 -12.07
C GLU A 292 3.67 9.53 -12.67
N VAL A 293 3.18 8.33 -12.34
CA VAL A 293 1.85 7.86 -12.76
C VAL A 293 0.77 8.86 -12.35
N ALA A 294 0.82 9.34 -11.10
CA ALA A 294 -0.14 10.34 -10.63
C ALA A 294 -0.04 11.68 -11.37
N ALA A 295 1.17 12.12 -11.71
CA ALA A 295 1.39 13.36 -12.45
C ALA A 295 0.85 13.27 -13.88
N THR A 296 1.12 12.17 -14.59
CA THR A 296 0.61 11.93 -15.95
C THR A 296 -0.92 11.92 -15.98
N VAL A 297 -1.57 11.21 -15.05
CA VAL A 297 -3.04 11.19 -15.00
C VAL A 297 -3.62 12.56 -14.64
N LYS A 298 -3.00 13.27 -13.68
CA LYS A 298 -3.45 14.62 -13.31
C LYS A 298 -3.40 15.58 -14.50
N GLN A 299 -2.31 15.56 -15.25
CA GLN A 299 -2.17 16.39 -16.44
C GLN A 299 -3.26 16.08 -17.46
N TYR A 300 -3.48 14.79 -17.76
CA TYR A 300 -4.53 14.37 -18.68
C TYR A 300 -5.93 14.80 -18.21
N ILE A 301 -6.22 14.75 -16.90
CA ILE A 301 -7.51 15.18 -16.35
C ILE A 301 -7.73 16.68 -16.54
N GLU A 302 -6.73 17.51 -16.26
CA GLU A 302 -6.82 18.97 -16.44
C GLU A 302 -7.08 19.33 -17.92
N GLU A 303 -6.44 18.63 -18.86
CA GLU A 303 -6.68 18.80 -20.30
C GLU A 303 -8.07 18.31 -20.71
N THR A 304 -8.47 17.13 -20.24
CA THR A 304 -9.74 16.48 -20.62
C THR A 304 -10.95 17.19 -20.06
N ARG A 305 -10.83 17.79 -18.87
CA ARG A 305 -11.92 18.50 -18.19
C ARG A 305 -12.55 19.60 -19.06
N LEU A 306 -11.75 20.24 -19.91
CA LEU A 306 -12.19 21.29 -20.84
C LEU A 306 -13.01 20.75 -22.02
N SER A 307 -12.95 19.45 -22.30
CA SER A 307 -13.59 18.78 -23.44
C SER A 307 -14.86 18.00 -23.08
N LEU A 308 -15.21 17.95 -21.79
CA LEU A 308 -16.37 17.18 -21.33
C LEU A 308 -17.69 17.88 -21.69
N PRO A 309 -18.75 17.12 -21.98
CA PRO A 309 -20.09 17.68 -22.20
C PRO A 309 -20.60 18.45 -20.97
N GLU A 310 -21.47 19.44 -21.21
CA GLU A 310 -22.14 20.15 -20.12
C GLU A 310 -22.87 19.18 -19.18
N GLY A 311 -22.71 19.39 -17.87
CA GLY A 311 -23.34 18.55 -16.84
C GLY A 311 -22.53 17.33 -16.40
N VAL A 312 -21.39 17.04 -17.03
CA VAL A 312 -20.42 16.00 -16.62
C VAL A 312 -19.11 16.65 -16.19
N ASP A 313 -18.58 16.25 -15.05
CA ASP A 313 -17.28 16.68 -14.54
C ASP A 313 -16.40 15.46 -14.20
N ILE A 314 -15.11 15.72 -14.07
CA ILE A 314 -14.08 14.74 -13.74
C ILE A 314 -13.30 15.22 -12.54
N SER A 315 -13.10 14.33 -11.56
CA SER A 315 -12.35 14.66 -10.34
C SER A 315 -11.45 13.51 -9.93
N ILE A 316 -10.44 13.84 -9.13
CA ILE A 316 -9.56 12.84 -8.52
C ILE A 316 -10.06 12.56 -7.11
N TYR A 317 -10.24 11.28 -6.81
CA TYR A 317 -10.61 10.76 -5.51
C TYR A 317 -9.50 9.86 -4.99
N ARG A 318 -9.21 9.91 -3.68
CA ARG A 318 -8.23 9.02 -3.04
C ARG A 318 -6.85 9.03 -3.72
N ASP A 319 -6.26 10.20 -3.87
CA ASP A 319 -4.90 10.32 -4.40
C ASP A 319 -3.85 9.96 -3.34
N ARG A 320 -3.23 8.78 -3.50
CA ARG A 320 -2.19 8.33 -2.58
C ARG A 320 -0.85 9.04 -2.80
N SER A 321 -0.64 9.66 -3.95
CA SER A 321 0.59 10.38 -4.29
C SER A 321 0.79 11.60 -3.38
N ILE A 322 -0.29 12.24 -2.94
CA ILE A 322 -0.26 13.35 -1.97
C ILE A 322 0.28 12.88 -0.62
N ILE A 323 -0.25 11.76 -0.12
CA ILE A 323 0.21 11.17 1.15
C ILE A 323 1.69 10.79 1.02
N LEU A 324 2.10 10.13 -0.06
CA LEU A 324 3.50 9.76 -0.29
C LEU A 324 4.41 10.99 -0.28
N LYS A 325 4.08 12.02 -1.05
CA LYS A 325 4.86 13.26 -1.14
C LYS A 325 4.94 14.00 0.20
N SER A 326 3.83 14.06 0.94
CA SER A 326 3.82 14.71 2.26
C SER A 326 4.66 13.95 3.28
N ARG A 327 4.57 12.61 3.30
CA ARG A 327 5.38 11.77 4.18
C ARG A 327 6.86 11.89 3.85
N ILE A 328 7.25 11.83 2.57
CA ILE A 328 8.65 12.06 2.16
C ILE A 328 9.13 13.43 2.64
N ARG A 329 8.35 14.50 2.44
CA ARG A 329 8.71 15.85 2.89
C ARG A 329 8.86 15.94 4.41
N LEU A 330 7.93 15.37 5.16
CA LEU A 330 7.98 15.34 6.62
C LEU A 330 9.21 14.59 7.12
N LEU A 331 9.55 13.47 6.49
CA LEU A 331 10.68 12.64 6.86
C LEU A 331 12.01 13.32 6.51
N LEU A 332 12.14 13.92 5.33
CA LEU A 332 13.29 14.75 4.95
C LEU A 332 13.46 15.96 5.89
N LYS A 333 12.35 16.61 6.27
CA LYS A 333 12.36 17.69 7.26
C LYS A 333 12.85 17.20 8.62
N ASN A 334 12.36 16.05 9.10
CA ASN A 334 12.78 15.47 10.38
C ASN A 334 14.25 15.04 10.35
N MET A 335 14.73 14.44 9.25
CA MET A 335 16.14 14.12 9.05
C MET A 335 17.01 15.38 9.06
N ALA A 336 16.60 16.43 8.35
CA ALA A 336 17.33 17.70 8.32
C ALA A 336 17.37 18.36 9.71
N LEU A 337 16.23 18.36 10.44
CA LEU A 337 16.17 18.83 11.82
C LEU A 337 17.06 18.01 12.75
N GLY A 338 17.02 16.68 12.63
CA GLY A 338 17.89 15.78 13.38
C GLY A 338 19.36 16.06 13.12
N LEU A 339 19.76 16.20 11.85
CA LEU A 339 21.11 16.54 11.45
C LEU A 339 21.55 17.90 12.01
N ILE A 340 20.69 18.92 11.96
CA ILE A 340 20.97 20.25 12.53
C ILE A 340 21.13 20.16 14.05
N LEU A 341 20.24 19.45 14.75
CA LEU A 341 20.31 19.28 16.21
C LEU A 341 21.59 18.56 16.63
N VAL A 342 21.95 17.47 15.94
CA VAL A 342 23.22 16.76 16.16
C VAL A 342 24.41 17.68 15.88
N SER A 343 24.40 18.43 14.77
CA SER A 343 25.46 19.39 14.42
C SER A 343 25.65 20.46 15.49
N ILE A 344 24.56 21.02 16.01
CA ILE A 344 24.58 22.02 17.09
C ILE A 344 25.14 21.40 18.36
N LEU A 345 24.65 20.22 18.74
CA LEU A 345 25.10 19.51 19.94
C LEU A 345 26.60 19.21 19.86
N LEU A 346 27.08 18.63 18.76
CA LEU A 346 28.51 18.38 18.53
C LEU A 346 29.32 19.68 18.52
N GLY A 347 28.82 20.73 17.87
CA GLY A 347 29.46 22.05 17.87
C GLY A 347 29.58 22.68 19.25
N MET A 348 28.69 22.35 20.20
CA MET A 348 28.76 22.85 21.58
C MET A 348 29.84 22.16 22.42
N PHE A 349 30.11 20.87 22.18
CA PHE A 349 31.04 20.07 22.99
C PHE A 349 32.41 19.88 22.33
N LEU A 350 32.45 19.70 21.01
CA LEU A 350 33.65 19.40 20.23
C LEU A 350 34.24 20.63 19.55
N ASN A 351 35.44 20.50 19.00
CA ASN A 351 36.01 21.50 18.09
C ASN A 351 35.14 21.60 16.82
N ALA A 352 34.95 22.80 16.27
CA ALA A 352 34.11 23.04 15.10
C ALA A 352 34.52 22.19 13.89
N ARG A 353 35.83 21.95 13.69
CA ARG A 353 36.33 21.08 12.62
C ARG A 353 35.99 19.60 12.85
N LEU A 354 36.14 19.12 14.09
CA LEU A 354 35.78 17.75 14.44
C LEU A 354 34.28 17.53 14.29
N ALA A 355 33.47 18.44 14.83
CA ALA A 355 32.02 18.43 14.70
C ALA A 355 31.57 18.43 13.24
N PHE A 356 32.23 19.22 12.37
CA PHE A 356 31.93 19.25 10.93
C PHE A 356 32.18 17.89 10.25
N TRP A 357 33.34 17.27 10.47
CA TRP A 357 33.67 15.99 9.82
C TRP A 357 32.81 14.84 10.35
N VAL A 358 32.54 14.79 11.66
CA VAL A 358 31.61 13.81 12.25
C VAL A 358 30.20 13.99 11.69
N THR A 359 29.74 15.24 11.55
CA THR A 359 28.44 15.54 10.94
C THR A 359 28.39 15.13 9.47
N LEU A 360 29.48 15.33 8.71
CA LEU A 360 29.58 14.92 7.32
C LEU A 360 29.65 13.39 7.16
N GLY A 361 30.16 12.67 8.15
CA GLY A 361 30.13 11.21 8.21
C GLY A 361 28.72 10.63 8.16
N ILE A 362 27.72 11.35 8.67
CA ILE A 362 26.30 10.94 8.67
C ILE A 362 25.76 10.76 7.23
N PRO A 363 25.72 11.79 6.36
CA PRO A 363 25.24 11.62 4.99
C PRO A 363 26.09 10.62 4.19
N ILE A 364 27.40 10.51 4.45
CA ILE A 364 28.25 9.51 3.78
C ILE A 364 27.81 8.09 4.15
N SER A 365 27.56 7.81 5.43
CA SER A 365 27.09 6.52 5.92
C SER A 365 25.71 6.16 5.34
N PHE A 366 24.82 7.14 5.24
CA PHE A 366 23.50 6.96 4.64
C PHE A 366 23.59 6.68 3.13
N MET A 367 24.46 7.39 2.40
CA MET A 367 24.67 7.15 0.97
C MET A 367 25.29 5.76 0.72
N ALA A 368 26.21 5.31 1.59
CA ALA A 368 26.72 3.94 1.55
C ALA A 368 25.62 2.89 1.75
N GLY A 369 24.69 3.13 2.69
CA GLY A 369 23.52 2.26 2.90
C GLY A 369 22.55 2.28 1.71
N LEU A 370 22.22 3.47 1.19
CA LEU A 370 21.34 3.67 0.02
C LEU A 370 21.87 2.99 -1.24
N MET A 371 23.19 3.03 -1.46
CA MET A 371 23.84 2.35 -2.58
C MET A 371 23.55 0.84 -2.60
N LEU A 372 23.43 0.21 -1.42
CA LEU A 372 23.21 -1.24 -1.31
C LEU A 372 21.74 -1.63 -1.21
N LEU A 373 20.81 -0.72 -0.91
CA LEU A 373 19.40 -1.07 -0.70
C LEU A 373 18.76 -1.87 -1.84
N PRO A 374 18.93 -1.51 -3.13
CA PRO A 374 18.28 -2.25 -4.21
C PRO A 374 18.76 -3.69 -4.32
N THR A 375 20.02 -3.97 -3.93
CA THR A 375 20.57 -5.34 -3.94
C THR A 375 19.85 -6.26 -2.96
N PHE A 376 19.21 -5.70 -1.93
CA PHE A 376 18.39 -6.43 -0.96
C PHE A 376 16.88 -6.32 -1.25
N GLY A 377 16.49 -5.78 -2.41
CA GLY A 377 15.08 -5.61 -2.80
C GLY A 377 14.32 -4.60 -1.94
N VAL A 378 15.02 -3.70 -1.24
CA VAL A 378 14.39 -2.70 -0.37
C VAL A 378 14.14 -1.40 -1.14
N SER A 379 12.88 -1.00 -1.24
CA SER A 379 12.46 0.29 -1.81
C SER A 379 12.54 1.44 -0.79
N ILE A 380 12.52 2.69 -1.28
CA ILE A 380 12.33 3.86 -0.40
C ILE A 380 10.83 3.97 -0.11
N ASN A 381 10.45 3.64 1.12
CA ASN A 381 9.07 3.61 1.57
C ASN A 381 8.94 4.05 3.03
N MET A 382 7.72 4.14 3.55
CA MET A 382 7.51 4.62 4.93
C MET A 382 8.29 3.84 5.99
N ILE A 383 8.50 2.54 5.78
CA ILE A 383 9.18 1.66 6.74
C ILE A 383 10.68 1.84 6.66
N SER A 384 11.26 1.86 5.45
CA SER A 384 12.69 2.11 5.28
C SER A 384 13.06 3.54 5.69
N LEU A 385 12.21 4.53 5.44
CA LEU A 385 12.40 5.90 5.92
C LEU A 385 12.33 6.01 7.46
N PHE A 386 11.44 5.26 8.11
CA PHE A 386 11.42 5.17 9.57
C PHE A 386 12.72 4.56 10.11
N ALA A 387 13.22 3.51 9.44
CA ALA A 387 14.51 2.91 9.78
C ALA A 387 15.67 3.91 9.64
N PHE A 388 15.70 4.71 8.56
CA PHE A 388 16.66 5.79 8.39
C PHE A 388 16.65 6.80 9.55
N ILE A 389 15.47 7.22 10.02
CA ILE A 389 15.36 8.12 11.19
C ILE A 389 15.86 7.46 12.47
N MET A 390 15.53 6.19 12.71
CA MET A 390 16.01 5.47 13.89
C MET A 390 17.53 5.36 13.90
N VAL A 391 18.14 5.09 12.75
CA VAL A 391 19.59 4.93 12.62
C VAL A 391 20.33 6.25 12.74
N LEU A 392 19.70 7.38 12.39
CA LEU A 392 20.32 8.70 12.47
C LEU A 392 20.92 8.99 13.84
N GLY A 393 20.31 8.50 14.92
CA GLY A 393 20.84 8.66 16.28
C GLY A 393 21.99 7.71 16.62
N ILE A 394 21.99 6.50 16.05
CA ILE A 394 22.96 5.43 16.35
C ILE A 394 24.25 5.63 15.55
N VAL A 395 24.13 6.08 14.29
CA VAL A 395 25.25 6.18 13.35
C VAL A 395 26.32 7.19 13.78
N VAL A 396 25.95 8.19 14.58
CA VAL A 396 26.84 9.28 14.95
C VAL A 396 27.82 8.83 16.04
N ASP A 397 27.41 7.89 16.89
CA ASP A 397 28.18 7.47 18.07
C ASP A 397 29.56 6.92 17.66
N ASP A 398 29.62 6.12 16.60
CA ASP A 398 30.87 5.53 16.08
C ASP A 398 31.88 6.61 15.65
N ALA A 399 31.41 7.57 14.85
CA ALA A 399 32.23 8.68 14.37
C ALA A 399 32.65 9.62 15.51
N ILE A 400 31.79 9.84 16.52
CA ILE A 400 32.14 10.63 17.71
C ILE A 400 33.27 9.95 18.49
N ILE A 401 33.14 8.65 18.77
CA ILE A 401 34.13 7.91 19.56
C ILE A 401 35.49 7.89 18.86
N VAL A 402 35.52 7.60 17.56
CA VAL A 402 36.78 7.59 16.77
C VAL A 402 37.36 9.00 16.68
N GLY A 403 36.53 9.99 16.33
CA GLY A 403 36.96 11.36 16.14
C GLY A 403 37.51 12.00 17.42
N GLU A 404 36.86 11.79 18.57
CA GLU A 404 37.32 12.28 19.87
C GLU A 404 38.62 11.59 20.30
N ASN A 405 38.76 10.29 20.05
CA ASN A 405 39.99 9.58 20.41
C ASN A 405 41.19 10.03 19.57
N ILE A 406 40.99 10.29 18.28
CA ILE A 406 41.98 10.90 17.40
C ILE A 406 42.39 12.27 17.94
N PHE A 407 41.42 13.11 18.27
CA PHE A 407 41.68 14.44 18.79
C PHE A 407 42.43 14.40 20.12
N ARG A 408 42.04 13.51 21.05
CA ARG A 408 42.73 13.28 22.32
C ARG A 408 44.19 12.91 22.13
N ARG A 409 44.49 11.97 21.21
CA ARG A 409 45.87 11.55 20.90
C ARG A 409 46.71 12.67 20.28
N GLN A 410 46.09 13.51 19.45
CA GLN A 410 46.74 14.70 18.91
C GLN A 410 46.99 15.77 20.00
N GLU A 411 46.09 15.94 20.98
CA GLU A 411 46.29 16.83 22.14
C GLU A 411 47.37 16.33 23.10
N GLU A 412 47.58 15.01 23.19
CA GLU A 412 48.69 14.39 23.94
C GLU A 412 50.07 14.63 23.31
N GLY A 413 50.13 15.27 22.12
CA GLY A 413 51.36 15.73 21.48
C GLY A 413 51.89 14.83 20.36
N LEU A 414 51.14 13.80 19.94
CA LEU A 414 51.49 12.97 18.79
C LEU A 414 51.39 13.75 17.47
N GLU A 415 52.22 13.38 16.49
CA GLU A 415 52.12 13.97 15.15
C GLU A 415 50.72 13.72 14.54
N PRO A 416 50.18 14.63 13.70
CA PRO A 416 48.78 14.55 13.27
C PRO A 416 48.39 13.24 12.57
N LEU A 417 49.29 12.69 11.75
CA LEU A 417 49.09 11.40 11.06
C LEU A 417 49.14 10.23 12.05
N GLU A 418 50.17 10.19 12.90
CA GLU A 418 50.34 9.14 13.90
C GLU A 418 49.21 9.14 14.92
N GLY A 419 48.81 10.31 15.40
CA GLY A 419 47.67 10.51 16.30
C GLY A 419 46.34 10.08 15.67
N ALA A 420 46.13 10.32 14.36
CA ALA A 420 44.94 9.85 13.65
C ALA A 420 44.90 8.31 13.53
N VAL A 421 46.03 7.70 13.17
CA VAL A 421 46.13 6.25 13.00
C VAL A 421 46.02 5.53 14.36
N GLN A 422 46.78 5.96 15.36
CA GLN A 422 46.75 5.36 16.69
C GLN A 422 45.42 5.61 17.39
N GLY A 423 44.88 6.82 17.27
CA GLY A 423 43.56 7.18 17.80
C GLY A 423 42.45 6.31 17.21
N ALA A 424 42.40 6.14 15.89
CA ALA A 424 41.42 5.28 15.24
C ALA A 424 41.59 3.79 15.62
N LEU A 425 42.83 3.30 15.70
CA LEU A 425 43.09 1.88 15.99
C LEU A 425 42.84 1.48 17.45
N GLU A 426 43.01 2.40 18.39
CA GLU A 426 42.77 2.17 19.81
C GLU A 426 41.29 1.87 20.09
N VAL A 427 40.38 2.63 19.46
CA VAL A 427 38.92 2.45 19.64
C VAL A 427 38.26 1.66 18.52
N GLY A 428 38.96 1.41 17.41
CA GLY A 428 38.38 0.73 16.25
C GLY A 428 37.87 -0.67 16.54
N ARG A 429 38.54 -1.46 17.39
CA ARG A 429 38.04 -2.78 17.82
C ARG A 429 36.75 -2.66 18.65
N PRO A 430 36.71 -1.87 19.74
CA PRO A 430 35.47 -1.59 20.45
C PRO A 430 34.31 -1.13 19.56
N VAL A 431 34.56 -0.23 18.60
CA VAL A 431 33.55 0.29 17.67
C VAL A 431 33.00 -0.82 16.76
N VAL A 432 33.87 -1.67 16.19
CA VAL A 432 33.41 -2.84 15.41
C VAL A 432 32.50 -3.75 16.25
N PHE A 433 32.86 -4.02 17.51
CA PHE A 433 32.02 -4.82 18.39
C PHE A 433 30.70 -4.13 18.73
N ALA A 434 30.69 -2.81 18.97
CA ALA A 434 29.47 -2.04 19.20
C ALA A 434 28.51 -2.15 18.00
N VAL A 435 29.01 -1.95 16.78
CA VAL A 435 28.23 -2.14 15.55
C VAL A 435 27.69 -3.57 15.45
N LEU A 436 28.55 -4.58 15.66
CA LEU A 436 28.13 -5.99 15.60
C LEU A 436 27.08 -6.35 16.64
N THR A 437 27.12 -5.76 17.85
CA THR A 437 26.08 -5.98 18.86
C THR A 437 24.73 -5.40 18.43
N THR A 438 24.73 -4.23 17.79
CA THR A 438 23.52 -3.63 17.22
C THR A 438 23.00 -4.48 16.06
N VAL A 439 23.88 -4.94 15.16
CA VAL A 439 23.52 -5.88 14.08
C VAL A 439 22.90 -7.15 14.66
N ALA A 440 23.49 -7.73 15.71
CA ALA A 440 22.97 -8.93 16.37
C ALA A 440 21.61 -8.71 17.03
N ALA A 441 21.32 -7.51 17.56
CA ALA A 441 20.01 -7.16 18.10
C ALA A 441 18.92 -7.05 17.01
N PHE A 442 19.28 -6.60 15.82
CA PHE A 442 18.38 -6.46 14.68
C PHE A 442 18.28 -7.73 13.80
N TYR A 443 19.26 -8.62 13.88
CA TYR A 443 19.32 -9.84 13.07
C TYR A 443 18.09 -10.75 13.20
N PRO A 444 17.51 -10.99 14.40
CA PRO A 444 16.30 -11.81 14.53
C PRO A 444 15.11 -11.28 13.73
N LEU A 445 15.01 -9.97 13.52
CA LEU A 445 13.93 -9.37 12.72
C LEU A 445 14.07 -9.70 11.23
N LEU A 446 15.27 -10.05 10.74
CA LEU A 446 15.46 -10.53 9.37
C LEU A 446 14.88 -11.93 9.14
N LEU A 447 14.78 -12.73 10.21
CA LEU A 447 14.26 -14.10 10.18
C LEU A 447 12.74 -14.17 10.30
N GLY A 448 12.06 -13.02 10.39
CA GLY A 448 10.61 -12.96 10.48
C GLY A 448 9.94 -13.52 9.23
N THR A 449 9.03 -14.48 9.41
CA THR A 449 8.31 -15.14 8.32
C THR A 449 6.93 -14.52 8.04
N GLY A 450 6.32 -14.90 6.90
CA GLY A 450 5.01 -14.41 6.46
C GLY A 450 5.00 -12.95 6.02
N VAL A 451 3.82 -12.45 5.65
CA VAL A 451 3.65 -11.08 5.11
C VAL A 451 4.20 -10.01 6.05
N MET A 452 3.94 -10.13 7.36
CA MET A 452 4.44 -9.15 8.34
C MET A 452 5.97 -9.25 8.51
N GLY A 453 6.53 -10.46 8.48
CA GLY A 453 7.98 -10.67 8.51
C GLY A 453 8.69 -10.02 7.32
N LYS A 454 8.16 -10.23 6.10
CA LYS A 454 8.65 -9.59 4.87
C LYS A 454 8.61 -8.06 4.96
N ILE A 455 7.56 -7.50 5.53
CA ILE A 455 7.41 -6.06 5.76
C ILE A 455 8.42 -5.54 6.80
N MET A 456 8.59 -6.28 7.91
CA MET A 456 9.49 -5.89 9.01
C MET A 456 10.97 -6.02 8.65
N ARG A 457 11.34 -6.94 7.75
CA ARG A 457 12.73 -7.16 7.26
C ARG A 457 13.38 -5.88 6.71
N ASN A 458 12.59 -4.93 6.20
CA ASN A 458 13.09 -3.66 5.70
C ASN A 458 13.80 -2.81 6.76
N ILE A 459 13.33 -2.84 8.02
CA ILE A 459 13.91 -2.05 9.12
C ILE A 459 15.35 -2.49 9.43
N PRO A 460 15.60 -3.75 9.84
CA PRO A 460 16.94 -4.21 10.18
C PRO A 460 17.87 -4.16 8.96
N THR A 461 17.37 -4.37 7.73
CA THR A 461 18.20 -4.26 6.52
C THR A 461 18.77 -2.85 6.36
N VAL A 462 17.94 -1.81 6.45
CA VAL A 462 18.40 -0.41 6.37
C VAL A 462 19.37 -0.10 7.50
N VAL A 463 19.05 -0.52 8.74
CA VAL A 463 19.89 -0.29 9.92
C VAL A 463 21.27 -0.90 9.73
N ILE A 464 21.34 -2.18 9.38
CA ILE A 464 22.60 -2.91 9.24
C ILE A 464 23.45 -2.29 8.13
N LEU A 465 22.86 -1.96 6.97
CA LEU A 465 23.61 -1.40 5.84
C LEU A 465 24.19 -0.02 6.15
N VAL A 466 23.43 0.85 6.82
CA VAL A 466 23.92 2.19 7.21
C VAL A 466 24.99 2.09 8.30
N LEU A 467 24.86 1.18 9.28
CA LEU A 467 25.87 0.97 10.32
C LEU A 467 27.17 0.38 9.74
N LEU A 468 27.08 -0.55 8.79
CA LEU A 468 28.25 -1.05 8.06
C LEU A 468 28.91 0.07 7.24
N GLY A 469 28.11 0.93 6.61
CA GLY A 469 28.60 2.14 5.95
C GLY A 469 29.31 3.10 6.90
N SER A 470 28.78 3.28 8.11
CA SER A 470 29.40 4.08 9.16
C SER A 470 30.72 3.53 9.64
N LEU A 471 30.84 2.20 9.74
CA LEU A 471 32.11 1.56 10.08
C LEU A 471 33.20 1.82 9.03
N VAL A 472 32.81 1.82 7.74
CA VAL A 472 33.70 2.17 6.63
C VAL A 472 34.10 3.65 6.72
N GLU A 473 33.14 4.53 6.98
CA GLU A 473 33.37 5.96 7.11
C GLU A 473 34.30 6.30 8.28
N CYS A 474 33.99 5.83 9.48
CA CYS A 474 34.70 6.24 10.70
C CYS A 474 36.12 5.65 10.78
N LEU A 475 36.39 4.49 10.16
CA LEU A 475 37.71 3.86 10.17
C LEU A 475 38.60 4.24 8.99
N LEU A 476 38.03 4.57 7.82
CA LEU A 476 38.82 4.82 6.60
C LEU A 476 38.78 6.29 6.16
N ILE A 477 37.62 6.94 6.27
CA ILE A 477 37.42 8.29 5.73
C ILE A 477 37.72 9.34 6.80
N LEU A 478 37.11 9.21 7.99
CA LEU A 478 37.23 10.17 9.07
C LEU A 478 38.69 10.41 9.52
N PRO A 479 39.55 9.39 9.71
CA PRO A 479 40.91 9.62 10.18
C PRO A 479 41.73 10.47 9.21
N ALA A 480 41.61 10.21 7.91
CA ALA A 480 42.28 10.98 6.86
C ALA A 480 41.92 12.48 6.92
N HIS A 481 40.65 12.81 7.15
CA HIS A 481 40.19 14.19 7.23
C HIS A 481 40.60 14.91 8.53
N LEU A 482 40.91 14.15 9.59
CA LEU A 482 41.38 14.68 10.87
C LEU A 482 42.90 14.82 10.96
N VAL A 483 43.69 14.22 10.05
CA VAL A 483 45.15 14.46 9.95
C VAL A 483 45.46 15.94 9.68
N GLY A 484 44.66 16.61 8.83
CA GLY A 484 44.84 18.02 8.50
C GLY A 484 44.52 18.99 9.64
N SER A 485 44.05 18.50 10.80
CA SER A 485 43.85 19.27 12.03
C SER A 485 45.18 19.70 12.63
N LYS A 486 45.84 20.70 12.01
CA LYS A 486 47.00 21.36 12.61
C LYS A 486 46.57 22.01 13.92
N HIS A 487 46.88 21.36 15.03
CA HIS A 487 46.88 22.01 16.33
C HIS A 487 48.01 23.04 16.29
N ARG A 488 47.64 24.31 16.07
CA ARG A 488 48.59 25.42 16.11
C ARG A 488 49.03 25.53 17.57
N THR A 489 50.14 24.87 17.88
CA THR A 489 50.79 24.86 19.19
C THR A 489 50.92 26.29 19.74
N LYS A 490 50.52 26.46 21.01
CA LYS A 490 50.70 27.65 21.85
C LYS A 490 49.85 28.89 21.50
N ARG A 491 48.54 28.82 21.73
CA ARG A 491 47.79 29.88 22.45
C ARG A 491 46.42 29.33 22.83
N SER A 492 46.20 29.22 24.14
CA SER A 492 44.94 28.89 24.83
C SER A 492 43.69 29.15 23.97
N MET A 493 43.18 28.09 23.32
CA MET A 493 41.78 28.08 22.94
C MET A 493 41.06 27.88 24.26
N GLU A 494 40.50 28.95 24.81
CA GLU A 494 39.75 28.89 26.07
C GLU A 494 38.79 27.72 26.00
N GLU A 495 38.94 26.74 26.90
CA GLU A 495 38.00 25.64 27.02
C GLU A 495 36.60 26.22 27.05
N LYS A 496 35.79 25.86 26.05
CA LYS A 496 34.39 26.30 25.95
C LYS A 496 33.74 26.12 27.31
N ARG A 497 32.98 27.13 27.76
CA ARG A 497 32.29 27.11 29.06
C ARG A 497 31.46 25.84 29.26
N THR A 498 30.89 25.32 28.17
CA THR A 498 30.16 24.05 28.08
C THR A 498 31.03 22.84 28.41
N ALA A 499 32.21 22.72 27.80
CA ALA A 499 33.16 21.64 28.07
C ALA A 499 33.65 21.66 29.53
N ARG A 500 33.90 22.85 30.09
CA ARG A 500 34.30 23.01 31.50
C ARG A 500 33.20 22.59 32.47
N TRP A 501 31.96 22.98 32.17
CA TRP A 501 30.78 22.57 32.95
C TRP A 501 30.59 21.05 32.90
N LEU A 502 30.74 20.43 31.72
CA LEU A 502 30.67 18.98 31.56
C LEU A 502 31.76 18.27 32.39
N LYS A 503 33.01 18.75 32.33
CA LYS A 503 34.11 18.19 33.15
C LYS A 503 33.83 18.32 34.65
N TRP A 504 33.25 19.43 35.10
CA TRP A 504 32.82 19.59 36.49
C TRP A 504 31.72 18.60 36.88
N PHE A 505 30.73 18.39 36.01
CA PHE A 505 29.65 17.42 36.21
C PHE A 505 30.18 15.98 36.30
N ILE A 506 31.07 15.60 35.38
CA ILE A 506 31.70 14.27 35.38
C ILE A 506 32.52 14.05 36.65
N ARG A 507 33.33 15.02 37.06
CA ARG A 507 34.26 14.88 38.20
C ARG A 507 33.60 14.98 39.58
N ARG A 508 32.42 15.60 39.70
CA ARG A 508 31.76 15.79 40.99
C ARG A 508 30.48 14.97 41.14
N PRO A 509 29.29 15.43 40.64
CA PRO A 509 28.05 14.72 40.90
C PRO A 509 28.05 13.31 40.31
N TYR A 510 28.59 13.13 39.10
CA TYR A 510 28.63 11.81 38.47
C TYR A 510 29.60 10.86 39.18
N ALA A 511 30.85 11.29 39.42
CA ALA A 511 31.84 10.46 40.15
C ALA A 511 31.34 10.08 41.56
N TRP A 512 30.75 11.03 42.30
CA TRP A 512 30.15 10.76 43.61
C TRP A 512 29.02 9.72 43.52
N ALA A 513 28.15 9.82 42.53
CA ALA A 513 27.06 8.86 42.33
C ALA A 513 27.59 7.46 41.98
N VAL A 514 28.62 7.38 41.14
CA VAL A 514 29.28 6.10 40.80
C VAL A 514 29.92 5.49 42.04
N ASP A 515 30.70 6.27 42.80
CA ASP A 515 31.31 5.81 44.05
C ASP A 515 30.28 5.34 45.06
N PHE A 516 29.15 6.04 45.18
CA PHE A 516 28.04 5.64 46.04
C PHE A 516 27.45 4.29 45.59
N CYS A 517 27.17 4.12 44.30
CA CYS A 517 26.67 2.86 43.73
C CYS A 517 27.66 1.70 43.90
N VAL A 518 28.96 1.95 43.72
CA VAL A 518 30.00 0.91 43.89
C VAL A 518 30.14 0.52 45.36
N ARG A 519 30.10 1.49 46.30
CA ARG A 519 30.13 1.22 47.74
C ARG A 519 28.92 0.39 48.18
N TRP A 520 27.74 0.69 47.65
CA TRP A 520 26.48 -0.01 47.93
C TRP A 520 26.11 -1.03 46.84
N ARG A 521 27.10 -1.72 46.26
CA ARG A 521 26.92 -2.63 45.11
C ARG A 521 25.74 -3.60 45.20
N TYR A 522 25.48 -4.20 46.36
CA TYR A 522 24.35 -5.11 46.54
C TYR A 522 23.00 -4.38 46.49
N ALA A 523 22.91 -3.19 47.09
CA ALA A 523 21.70 -2.38 47.03
C ALA A 523 21.46 -1.83 45.61
N THR A 524 22.52 -1.47 44.88
CA THR A 524 22.42 -1.04 43.48
C THR A 524 21.93 -2.18 42.58
N VAL A 525 22.47 -3.39 42.74
CA VAL A 525 22.00 -4.58 42.00
C VAL A 525 20.56 -4.92 42.39
N ALA A 526 20.23 -4.91 43.69
CA ALA A 526 18.88 -5.16 44.17
C ALA A 526 17.87 -4.13 43.64
N LEU A 527 18.26 -2.85 43.56
CA LEU A 527 17.45 -1.80 42.96
C LEU A 527 17.23 -2.04 41.46
N GLY A 528 18.28 -2.44 40.73
CA GLY A 528 18.16 -2.82 39.32
C GLY A 528 17.18 -3.97 39.10
N ILE A 529 17.29 -5.04 39.92
CA ILE A 529 16.37 -6.17 39.89
C ILE A 529 14.95 -5.74 40.30
N ALA A 530 14.80 -4.90 41.31
CA ALA A 530 13.49 -4.41 41.74
C ALA A 530 12.82 -3.59 40.64
N ILE A 531 13.56 -2.71 39.96
CA ILE A 531 13.04 -1.94 38.81
C ILE A 531 12.63 -2.88 37.68
N LEU A 532 13.45 -3.91 37.37
CA LEU A 532 13.12 -4.93 36.38
C LEU A 532 11.83 -5.70 36.74
N LEU A 533 11.70 -6.16 37.99
CA LEU A 533 10.51 -6.86 38.47
C LEU A 533 9.26 -5.97 38.46
N VAL A 534 9.40 -4.70 38.82
CA VAL A 534 8.30 -3.72 38.75
C VAL A 534 7.88 -3.49 37.31
N THR A 535 8.83 -3.33 36.38
CA THR A 535 8.50 -3.12 34.95
C THR A 535 7.82 -4.35 34.34
N VAL A 536 8.33 -5.55 34.61
CA VAL A 536 7.68 -6.81 34.18
C VAL A 536 6.32 -6.97 34.84
N GLY A 537 6.19 -6.64 36.13
CA GLY A 537 4.95 -6.70 36.90
C GLY A 537 3.87 -5.75 36.37
N ILE A 538 4.23 -4.50 36.04
CA ILE A 538 3.32 -3.52 35.44
C ILE A 538 2.82 -4.01 34.06
N TRP A 539 3.71 -4.63 33.28
CA TRP A 539 3.33 -5.20 31.98
C TRP A 539 2.36 -6.37 32.13
N GLN A 540 2.66 -7.34 33.01
CA GLN A 540 1.78 -8.48 33.28
C GLN A 540 0.46 -8.09 33.94
N ALA A 541 0.45 -7.06 34.79
CA ALA A 541 -0.76 -6.52 35.41
C ALA A 541 -1.70 -5.82 34.40
N GLY A 542 -1.30 -5.70 33.13
CA GLY A 542 -2.14 -5.12 32.07
C GLY A 542 -2.26 -3.59 32.12
N TRP A 543 -1.44 -2.92 32.93
CA TRP A 543 -1.42 -1.46 33.02
C TRP A 543 -0.84 -0.85 31.74
N ILE A 544 0.17 -1.51 31.16
CA ILE A 544 0.71 -1.19 29.84
C ILE A 544 -0.04 -2.03 28.81
N LYS A 545 -0.96 -1.40 28.09
CA LYS A 545 -1.71 -2.07 27.01
C LYS A 545 -0.83 -2.23 25.78
N PHE A 546 -0.74 -3.45 25.26
CA PHE A 546 -0.09 -3.72 23.99
C PHE A 546 -1.01 -3.31 22.84
N THR A 547 -0.56 -2.42 21.98
CA THR A 547 -1.24 -2.08 20.72
C THR A 547 -0.29 -2.34 19.56
N LEU A 548 -0.57 -3.38 18.76
CA LEU A 548 0.29 -3.83 17.65
C LEU A 548 0.57 -2.70 16.64
N PHE A 549 -0.41 -1.85 16.39
CA PHE A 549 -0.27 -0.64 15.59
C PHE A 549 -0.93 0.54 16.30
N PRO A 550 -0.27 1.71 16.37
CA PRO A 550 -0.93 2.92 16.84
C PRO A 550 -2.08 3.29 15.90
N LYS A 551 -3.15 3.87 16.45
CA LYS A 551 -4.27 4.36 15.65
C LYS A 551 -3.80 5.52 14.77
N VAL A 552 -3.51 5.24 13.51
CA VAL A 552 -3.14 6.27 12.53
C VAL A 552 -4.40 6.98 12.07
N GLU A 553 -4.38 8.31 12.15
CA GLU A 553 -5.48 9.15 11.74
C GLU A 553 -5.81 8.93 10.26
N SER A 554 -7.10 8.69 9.96
CA SER A 554 -7.55 8.46 8.59
C SER A 554 -7.87 9.78 7.88
N ASN A 555 -7.49 9.91 6.61
CA ASN A 555 -8.02 10.96 5.73
C ASN A 555 -9.42 10.63 5.19
N PHE A 556 -10.01 9.51 5.62
CA PHE A 556 -11.34 9.06 5.20
C PHE A 556 -12.22 8.75 6.43
N LEU A 557 -13.48 9.19 6.42
CA LEU A 557 -14.54 8.61 7.25
C LEU A 557 -15.32 7.61 6.40
N LYS A 558 -15.57 6.42 6.92
CA LYS A 558 -16.44 5.45 6.27
C LYS A 558 -17.63 5.16 7.18
N CYS A 559 -18.83 5.19 6.63
CA CYS A 559 -20.04 4.67 7.25
C CYS A 559 -20.53 3.50 6.41
N ARG A 560 -20.74 2.36 7.04
CA ARG A 560 -21.33 1.16 6.42
C ARG A 560 -22.72 0.99 6.98
N LEU A 561 -23.67 0.80 6.09
CA LEU A 561 -25.06 0.52 6.38
C LEU A 561 -25.36 -0.92 5.96
N THR A 562 -25.89 -1.69 6.90
CA THR A 562 -26.46 -3.02 6.69
C THR A 562 -27.93 -2.95 7.07
N MET A 563 -28.79 -3.14 6.08
CA MET A 563 -30.23 -3.30 6.24
C MET A 563 -30.57 -4.81 6.35
N PRO A 564 -31.72 -5.17 6.92
CA PRO A 564 -32.21 -6.55 6.88
C PRO A 564 -32.26 -7.10 5.46
N ALA A 565 -31.90 -8.36 5.28
CA ALA A 565 -31.98 -9.04 3.99
C ALA A 565 -33.41 -8.97 3.41
N GLY A 566 -33.54 -8.72 2.10
CA GLY A 566 -34.83 -8.52 1.43
C GLY A 566 -35.34 -7.07 1.41
N THR A 567 -34.62 -6.12 2.03
CA THR A 567 -34.94 -4.69 1.92
C THR A 567 -34.79 -4.21 0.47
N PRO A 568 -35.79 -3.51 -0.10
CA PRO A 568 -35.68 -2.91 -1.43
C PRO A 568 -34.52 -1.92 -1.52
N VAL A 569 -33.79 -1.92 -2.65
CA VAL A 569 -32.60 -1.10 -2.81
C VAL A 569 -32.88 0.40 -2.73
N GLU A 570 -34.08 0.83 -3.14
CA GLU A 570 -34.53 2.21 -3.06
C GLU A 570 -34.55 2.69 -1.61
N ARG A 571 -35.02 1.85 -0.69
CA ARG A 571 -35.05 2.17 0.74
C ARG A 571 -33.65 2.28 1.32
N THR A 572 -32.74 1.38 0.92
CA THR A 572 -31.32 1.47 1.29
C THR A 572 -30.69 2.75 0.76
N ALA A 573 -31.01 3.15 -0.48
CA ALA A 573 -30.50 4.37 -1.11
C ALA A 573 -31.02 5.66 -0.46
N GLU A 574 -32.28 5.67 0.00
CA GLU A 574 -32.85 6.77 0.81
C GLU A 574 -32.06 6.96 2.10
N ILE A 575 -31.87 5.88 2.88
CA ILE A 575 -31.13 5.94 4.15
C ILE A 575 -29.67 6.30 3.90
N ALA A 576 -29.04 5.74 2.85
CA ALA A 576 -27.68 6.11 2.49
C ALA A 576 -27.54 7.61 2.16
N SER A 577 -28.54 8.20 1.49
CA SER A 577 -28.59 9.63 1.18
C SER A 577 -28.78 10.48 2.43
N TYR A 578 -29.61 10.04 3.38
CA TYR A 578 -29.72 10.65 4.71
C TYR A 578 -28.39 10.62 5.49
N LEU A 579 -27.69 9.48 5.49
CA LEU A 579 -26.39 9.33 6.14
C LEU A 579 -25.33 10.24 5.50
N GLU A 580 -25.31 10.34 4.17
CA GLU A 580 -24.46 11.27 3.43
C GLU A 580 -24.72 12.72 3.85
N GLN A 581 -25.99 13.14 3.88
CA GLN A 581 -26.37 14.50 4.25
C GLN A 581 -26.00 14.84 5.69
N ALA A 582 -26.26 13.93 6.64
CA ALA A 582 -25.84 14.09 8.03
C ALA A 582 -24.30 14.19 8.16
N GLY A 583 -23.55 13.50 7.30
CA GLY A 583 -22.10 13.60 7.22
C GLY A 583 -21.62 14.95 6.71
N LYS A 584 -22.26 15.48 5.65
CA LYS A 584 -21.99 16.84 5.14
C LYS A 584 -22.26 17.89 6.22
N GLU A 585 -23.38 17.78 6.93
CA GLU A 585 -23.76 18.71 7.99
C GLU A 585 -22.82 18.64 9.20
N ALA A 586 -22.42 17.44 9.61
CA ALA A 586 -21.44 17.25 10.67
C ALA A 586 -20.10 17.94 10.35
N LEU A 587 -19.62 17.79 9.11
CA LEU A 587 -18.39 18.45 8.66
C LEU A 587 -18.56 19.96 8.53
N ALA A 588 -19.69 20.44 8.01
CA ALA A 588 -19.98 21.87 7.92
C ALA A 588 -20.05 22.53 9.32
N GLU A 589 -20.59 21.84 10.32
CA GLU A 589 -20.58 22.32 11.71
C GLU A 589 -19.16 22.38 12.29
N ALA A 590 -18.33 21.38 11.97
CA ALA A 590 -16.94 21.37 12.39
C ALA A 590 -16.12 22.47 11.70
N ASP A 591 -16.38 22.74 10.41
CA ASP A 591 -15.73 23.82 9.65
C ASP A 591 -16.11 25.21 10.18
N LYS A 592 -17.35 25.43 10.63
CA LYS A 592 -17.75 26.71 11.28
C LYS A 592 -16.94 27.06 12.52
N LYS A 593 -16.32 26.08 13.19
CA LYS A 593 -15.49 26.27 14.37
C LYS A 593 -14.01 26.53 14.02
N ARG A 594 -13.65 26.49 12.74
CA ARG A 594 -12.30 26.73 12.22
C ARG A 594 -12.14 28.18 11.72
N PRO A 595 -10.91 28.68 11.57
CA PRO A 595 -10.66 29.98 10.96
C PRO A 595 -11.29 30.09 9.56
N GLN A 596 -11.83 31.26 9.20
CA GLN A 596 -12.51 31.47 7.90
C GLN A 596 -11.61 31.23 6.68
N ASP A 597 -10.29 31.40 6.83
CA ASP A 597 -9.31 31.17 5.76
C ASP A 597 -8.85 29.71 5.65
N ALA A 598 -9.34 28.82 6.52
CA ALA A 598 -8.96 27.41 6.48
C ALA A 598 -9.67 26.68 5.32
N PRO A 599 -8.97 25.84 4.55
CA PRO A 599 -9.61 25.05 3.50
C PRO A 599 -10.68 24.11 4.10
N PRO A 600 -11.78 23.84 3.37
CA PRO A 600 -12.86 22.99 3.86
C PRO A 600 -12.37 21.61 4.33
N LEU A 601 -12.95 21.09 5.40
CA LEU A 601 -12.66 19.73 5.88
C LEU A 601 -13.10 18.68 4.86
N LEU A 602 -14.14 18.96 4.07
CA LEU A 602 -14.69 18.04 3.08
C LEU A 602 -14.02 18.22 1.71
N LYS A 603 -13.37 17.18 1.19
CA LYS A 603 -12.85 17.15 -0.19
C LYS A 603 -13.79 16.47 -1.17
N GLY A 604 -14.43 15.38 -0.75
CA GLY A 604 -15.33 14.62 -1.60
C GLY A 604 -16.10 13.56 -0.83
N ILE A 605 -17.26 13.16 -1.35
CA ILE A 605 -18.07 12.07 -0.79
C ILE A 605 -18.40 11.11 -1.91
N ILE A 606 -18.17 9.84 -1.64
CA ILE A 606 -18.62 8.75 -2.49
C ILE A 606 -19.61 7.88 -1.71
N THR A 607 -20.75 7.63 -2.32
CA THR A 607 -21.81 6.77 -1.79
C THR A 607 -21.97 5.59 -2.74
N ARG A 608 -21.84 4.37 -2.22
CA ARG A 608 -22.05 3.12 -2.96
C ARG A 608 -23.18 2.35 -2.31
N VAL A 609 -24.21 2.03 -3.07
CA VAL A 609 -25.33 1.15 -2.67
C VAL A 609 -25.19 -0.16 -3.42
N GLY A 610 -25.57 -1.28 -2.82
CA GLY A 610 -25.42 -2.62 -3.38
C GLY A 610 -24.13 -3.32 -3.02
N ARG A 611 -23.16 -2.59 -2.42
CA ARG A 611 -21.84 -3.13 -2.09
C ARG A 611 -21.21 -2.36 -0.95
N HIS A 612 -20.66 -3.07 0.04
CA HIS A 612 -19.70 -2.48 0.97
C HIS A 612 -18.38 -3.25 0.95
N GLY A 613 -17.28 -2.53 1.23
CA GLY A 613 -15.93 -3.09 1.25
C GLY A 613 -15.72 -4.11 2.35
N ARG A 614 -14.59 -4.83 2.28
CA ARG A 614 -14.18 -5.85 3.26
C ARG A 614 -14.22 -5.31 4.69
N GLY A 615 -14.71 -6.12 5.63
CA GLY A 615 -14.64 -5.85 7.08
C GLY A 615 -13.21 -5.62 7.58
N HIS A 616 -13.05 -5.23 8.85
CA HIS A 616 -11.72 -5.13 9.47
C HIS A 616 -11.49 -6.32 10.40
N GLY A 617 -10.37 -7.02 10.24
CA GLY A 617 -9.99 -8.18 11.05
C GLY A 617 -9.52 -9.39 10.21
N PRO A 618 -8.78 -10.35 10.80
CA PRO A 618 -8.30 -11.55 10.11
C PRO A 618 -9.43 -12.42 9.53
N MET A 619 -10.60 -12.44 10.19
CA MET A 619 -11.82 -13.15 9.76
C MET A 619 -12.82 -12.26 9.01
N ALA A 620 -12.43 -11.06 8.58
CA ALA A 620 -13.33 -10.19 7.85
C ALA A 620 -13.74 -10.82 6.52
N SER A 621 -15.04 -11.13 6.40
CA SER A 621 -15.68 -11.58 5.16
C SER A 621 -15.33 -10.63 4.02
N GLY A 622 -15.07 -11.21 2.85
CA GLY A 622 -14.78 -10.47 1.61
C GLY A 622 -15.88 -9.46 1.28
N PRO A 623 -15.67 -8.58 0.27
CA PRO A 623 -16.69 -7.62 -0.15
C PRO A 623 -18.06 -8.30 -0.30
N GLN A 624 -19.09 -7.80 0.37
CA GLN A 624 -20.45 -8.32 0.26
C GLN A 624 -21.22 -7.46 -0.73
N SER A 625 -22.12 -8.10 -1.48
CA SER A 625 -22.97 -7.47 -2.48
C SER A 625 -24.42 -7.80 -2.16
N GLY A 626 -25.32 -6.85 -2.38
CA GLY A 626 -26.75 -6.99 -2.16
C GLY A 626 -27.43 -5.64 -1.95
N GLY A 627 -28.68 -5.49 -2.41
CA GLY A 627 -29.43 -4.23 -2.33
C GLY A 627 -29.68 -3.69 -0.91
N HIS A 628 -29.51 -4.53 0.11
CA HIS A 628 -29.61 -4.18 1.52
C HIS A 628 -28.33 -3.51 2.09
N LEU A 629 -27.28 -3.34 1.28
CA LEU A 629 -25.98 -2.84 1.73
C LEU A 629 -25.66 -1.46 1.14
N ALA A 630 -25.06 -0.59 1.94
CA ALA A 630 -24.47 0.65 1.43
C ALA A 630 -23.20 1.05 2.18
N GLN A 631 -22.34 1.82 1.52
CA GLN A 631 -21.15 2.42 2.09
C GLN A 631 -21.00 3.87 1.63
N ILE A 632 -20.95 4.78 2.61
CA ILE A 632 -20.61 6.18 2.42
C ILE A 632 -19.15 6.35 2.81
N THR A 633 -18.34 6.95 1.94
CA THR A 633 -16.95 7.30 2.25
C THR A 633 -16.73 8.78 2.00
N ILE A 634 -16.37 9.49 3.07
CA ILE A 634 -16.06 10.91 3.03
C ILE A 634 -14.55 11.09 3.04
N GLU A 635 -14.01 11.75 2.01
CA GLU A 635 -12.61 12.18 1.95
C GLU A 635 -12.47 13.54 2.65
N LEU A 636 -11.55 13.56 3.61
CA LEU A 636 -11.27 14.69 4.46
C LEU A 636 -10.03 15.43 3.98
N LEU A 637 -9.89 16.69 4.41
CA LEU A 637 -8.63 17.40 4.39
C LEU A 637 -7.53 16.58 5.08
N GLU A 638 -6.30 16.65 4.57
CA GLU A 638 -5.16 15.91 5.10
C GLU A 638 -5.00 16.13 6.61
N SER A 639 -4.65 15.07 7.34
CA SER A 639 -4.42 15.12 8.80
C SER A 639 -3.43 16.19 9.24
N GLU A 640 -2.50 16.59 8.37
CA GLU A 640 -1.46 17.60 8.65
C GLU A 640 -1.99 19.03 8.54
N ASN A 641 -3.13 19.25 7.86
CA ASN A 641 -3.71 20.56 7.58
C ASN A 641 -5.02 20.80 8.37
N ARG A 642 -5.36 19.91 9.30
CA ARG A 642 -6.59 20.00 10.11
C ARG A 642 -6.28 19.90 11.59
N ASP A 643 -7.04 20.66 12.37
CA ASP A 643 -6.91 20.71 13.84
C ASP A 643 -7.84 19.72 14.56
N VAL A 644 -8.71 19.05 13.80
CA VAL A 644 -9.74 18.15 14.32
C VAL A 644 -9.48 16.73 13.84
N THR A 645 -9.52 15.78 14.77
CA THR A 645 -9.24 14.39 14.46
C THR A 645 -10.37 13.69 13.72
N ALA A 646 -10.05 12.77 12.80
CA ALA A 646 -11.06 11.95 12.13
C ALA A 646 -12.02 11.23 13.10
N THR A 647 -11.53 10.79 14.26
CA THR A 647 -12.38 10.15 15.29
C THR A 647 -13.40 11.13 15.88
N LYS A 648 -13.02 12.39 16.13
CA LYS A 648 -13.98 13.41 16.58
C LYS A 648 -15.03 13.69 15.50
N LEU A 649 -14.62 13.81 14.24
CA LEU A 649 -15.53 14.03 13.11
C LEU A 649 -16.47 12.82 12.89
N GLY A 650 -15.95 11.60 13.01
CA GLY A 650 -16.76 10.37 12.92
C GLY A 650 -17.76 10.25 14.06
N ASN A 651 -17.40 10.64 15.29
CA ASN A 651 -18.32 10.68 16.42
C ASN A 651 -19.41 11.76 16.23
N LEU A 652 -19.04 12.93 15.70
CA LEU A 652 -20.00 13.99 15.37
C LEU A 652 -21.00 13.52 14.29
N TRP A 653 -20.50 12.84 13.25
CA TRP A 653 -21.34 12.23 12.23
C TRP A 653 -22.31 11.20 12.84
N ARG A 654 -21.82 10.32 13.71
CA ARG A 654 -22.65 9.36 14.44
C ARG A 654 -23.72 10.03 15.31
N GLN A 655 -23.38 11.13 16.00
CA GLN A 655 -24.33 11.88 16.81
C GLN A 655 -25.42 12.54 15.97
N LYS A 656 -25.09 13.07 14.80
CA LYS A 656 -26.05 13.69 13.87
C LYS A 656 -27.03 12.69 13.27
N VAL A 657 -26.54 11.50 12.94
CA VAL A 657 -27.38 10.42 12.40
C VAL A 657 -28.36 9.89 13.45
N GLY A 658 -27.94 9.78 14.71
CA GLY A 658 -28.78 9.22 15.76
C GLY A 658 -29.08 7.73 15.53
N ILE A 659 -30.24 7.28 15.99
CA ILE A 659 -30.71 5.91 15.81
C ILE A 659 -31.50 5.84 14.50
N VAL A 660 -31.13 4.92 13.62
CA VAL A 660 -31.88 4.60 12.40
C VAL A 660 -32.66 3.31 12.66
N PRO A 661 -33.99 3.35 12.85
CA PRO A 661 -34.77 2.18 13.28
C PRO A 661 -34.73 0.99 12.32
N ASP A 662 -34.64 1.27 11.01
CA ASP A 662 -34.72 0.25 9.97
C ASP A 662 -33.38 -0.47 9.71
N ALA A 663 -32.27 0.06 10.26
CA ALA A 663 -30.94 -0.47 10.00
C ALA A 663 -30.58 -1.58 11.01
N GLU A 664 -30.11 -2.72 10.50
CA GLU A 664 -29.58 -3.80 11.34
C GLU A 664 -28.25 -3.40 11.97
N ALA A 665 -27.37 -2.78 11.17
CA ALA A 665 -26.09 -2.28 11.65
C ALA A 665 -25.62 -1.03 10.90
N ILE A 666 -25.09 -0.06 11.66
CA ILE A 666 -24.37 1.09 11.12
C ILE A 666 -22.99 1.16 11.75
N THR A 667 -21.95 0.99 10.93
CA THR A 667 -20.56 0.97 11.39
C THR A 667 -19.79 2.17 10.88
N TYR A 668 -19.23 2.95 11.81
CA TYR A 668 -18.37 4.08 11.50
C TYR A 668 -16.89 3.70 11.65
N GLN A 669 -16.09 4.02 10.64
CA GLN A 669 -14.65 3.81 10.65
C GLN A 669 -13.93 5.13 10.35
N SER A 670 -13.10 5.57 11.31
CA SER A 670 -12.33 6.81 11.25
C SER A 670 -10.81 6.60 11.35
N VAL A 671 -10.34 5.35 11.32
CA VAL A 671 -8.93 4.97 11.48
C VAL A 671 -8.47 4.18 10.25
N LEU A 672 -7.26 4.48 9.77
CA LEU A 672 -6.69 3.89 8.55
C LEU A 672 -6.42 2.39 8.72
N PHE A 673 -5.95 2.01 9.92
CA PHE A 673 -5.66 0.64 10.31
C PHE A 673 -5.94 0.46 11.81
N SER A 674 -6.65 -0.61 12.16
CA SER A 674 -6.80 -1.12 13.52
C SER A 674 -6.67 -2.62 13.43
N ALA A 675 -5.59 -3.21 13.96
CA ALA A 675 -5.74 -4.57 14.45
C ALA A 675 -6.91 -4.48 15.45
N GLY A 676 -7.96 -5.30 15.29
CA GLY A 676 -9.05 -5.33 16.27
C GLY A 676 -8.44 -5.42 17.68
N ASN A 677 -9.14 -4.91 18.69
CA ASN A 677 -8.68 -5.11 20.06
C ASN A 677 -8.49 -6.63 20.25
N ALA A 678 -7.25 -7.05 20.51
CA ALA A 678 -6.94 -8.42 20.88
C ALA A 678 -7.55 -8.74 22.23
#